data_AF-F8IKS4-F1
#
_entry.id   AF-F8IKS4-F1
#
_cell.length_a   1.000
_cell.length_b   1.000
_cell.length_c   1.000
_cell.angle_alpha   90.00
_cell.angle_beta   90.00
_cell.angle_gamma   90.00
#
_symmetry.space_group_name_H-M   'P 1'
#
loop_
_entity.id
_entity.type
_entity.pdbx_description
1 polymer ?
#
loop_
_entity_poly.entity_id
_entity_poly.type
_entity_poly.pdbx_seq_one_letter_code
_entity_poly.pdbx_strand_id
1 'polypeptide(L)'
;MKREIRLFGCRPVPIAGYLKAIAVMRLVAEQKDPDLRSYWQHDVFCLQTELSEADLVEFFLREYRPTPIMAPWNGGGGFIGGKNAEPVDWLRKSTGARFEPYRAALRVVDRLFADAPLSDKPKDEDKVELLARLRAELPDEAVEWLDAVAAITTDRLGLAPLYGTGGNDGNFEFTNNFMQRLSELFQPDGSPAPSTERLLRAALFEEPVNGLFNVSIGQFQPSQNGGPNAGPGFEAGRRVNPWDFIFAMEGGELFSAAASRRLGSQHVDFSYPFTVRATAGGQGAMSTADEGQRARAEMWLPLWKQPVSLEELEQFFQEGRAQVGWRPARTGLDFARACANLGIDRGIDSFQRYAFLVRFGKMYYAVPLSRFHVRRRPEADVLDDVDRWLSQVQGLPSMKEPPAAALSALRRVKDAIFDLCQHGGSHRVRELLVAVGQLDRTVSMRSDLRDRIEPLVLRSPSWIERAWPEESREQAEFAIALALATMENVDKVSHRQYFAPVKGGGASARQWADDMAAARVRLAFDSPDFVRGAILLAKRRLLDEERASQNHSEGEASGPLDKRGKLGFHSRERGFAARLEHLVPFWLGRTRDARILDYAWALSAYQGSAPNLASRLPARRTPDWVPYLYALLRIALTSDGELRNAFTRLAGRNLGQPPSIADDFVLPVPRDVFALLGTDRPSDAVRAREILERRFIASGLAIKHRGTDTFGLSPRRVLASAVVPIDRSSLASIAARLWPKDDPAATEAATEATTHS
;
A
#
# COMPACT_ATOMS: atom_id res chain seq x y z
N MET A 1 23.94 27.79 29.84
CA MET A 1 23.73 26.31 29.80
C MET A 1 22.29 26.10 29.38
N LYS A 2 22.07 25.49 28.21
CA LYS A 2 20.71 25.30 27.68
C LYS A 2 19.92 24.35 28.59
N ARG A 3 18.72 24.78 29.00
CA ARG A 3 17.74 24.03 29.77
C ARG A 3 16.78 23.33 28.81
N GLU A 4 16.18 22.24 29.27
CA GLU A 4 15.09 21.58 28.56
C GLU A 4 13.75 22.02 29.15
N ILE A 5 12.85 22.55 28.32
CA ILE A 5 11.46 22.85 28.68
C ILE A 5 10.54 21.87 27.95
N ARG A 6 9.67 21.18 28.69
CA ARG A 6 8.72 20.20 28.13
C ARG A 6 7.33 20.85 28.02
N LEU A 7 6.82 20.99 26.81
CA LEU A 7 5.53 21.60 26.53
C LEU A 7 4.43 20.53 26.46
N PHE A 8 3.92 20.08 27.61
CA PHE A 8 2.92 19.00 27.68
C PHE A 8 1.62 19.31 26.91
N GLY A 9 1.28 20.59 26.74
CA GLY A 9 0.14 21.01 25.92
C GLY A 9 0.39 20.92 24.41
N CYS A 10 1.64 20.78 23.97
CA CYS A 10 2.05 20.68 22.56
C CYS A 10 2.26 19.22 22.16
N ARG A 11 1.24 18.63 21.52
CA ARG A 11 1.22 17.22 21.11
C ARG A 11 1.05 17.07 19.60
N PRO A 12 1.55 15.98 18.98
CA PRO A 12 1.40 15.77 17.55
C PRO A 12 -0.04 15.69 17.06
N VAL A 13 -1.00 15.33 17.93
CA VAL A 13 -2.43 15.14 17.63
C VAL A 13 -3.27 15.84 18.73
N PRO A 14 -4.27 16.67 18.38
CA PRO A 14 -4.73 17.04 17.03
C PRO A 14 -3.78 18.02 16.31
N ILE A 15 -4.06 18.38 15.05
CA ILE A 15 -3.17 19.24 14.25
C ILE A 15 -2.91 20.60 14.93
N ALA A 16 -3.88 21.15 15.67
CA ALA A 16 -3.69 22.37 16.47
C ALA A 16 -2.52 22.23 17.46
N GLY A 17 -2.36 21.07 18.10
CA GLY A 17 -1.28 20.81 19.03
C GLY A 17 0.10 20.80 18.34
N TYR A 18 0.16 20.26 17.12
CA TYR A 18 1.38 20.27 16.31
C TYR A 18 1.72 21.69 15.88
N LEU A 19 0.78 22.42 15.29
CA LEU A 19 1.00 23.80 14.85
C LEU A 19 1.37 24.71 16.01
N LYS A 20 0.75 24.52 17.17
CA LYS A 20 1.13 25.23 18.39
C LYS A 20 2.59 24.99 18.79
N ALA A 21 3.08 23.76 18.69
CA ALA A 21 4.48 23.45 18.94
C ALA A 21 5.41 24.26 18.01
N ILE A 22 5.08 24.30 16.72
CA ILE A 22 5.81 25.05 15.71
C ILE A 22 5.77 26.55 15.99
N ALA A 23 4.61 27.10 16.36
CA ALA A 23 4.46 28.51 16.70
C ALA A 23 5.34 28.91 17.88
N VAL A 24 5.34 28.11 18.96
CA VAL A 24 6.15 28.41 20.13
C VAL A 24 7.64 28.40 19.78
N MET A 25 8.09 27.43 18.99
CA MET A 25 9.46 27.39 18.50
C MET A 25 9.81 28.64 17.68
N ARG A 26 9.00 28.94 16.65
CA ARG A 26 9.21 30.05 15.72
C ARG A 26 9.27 31.39 16.45
N LEU A 27 8.23 31.70 17.21
CA LEU A 27 8.09 32.99 17.89
C LEU A 27 9.19 33.24 18.91
N VAL A 28 9.61 32.21 19.65
CA VAL A 28 10.70 32.36 20.62
C VAL A 28 12.04 32.50 19.89
N ALA A 29 12.28 31.72 18.84
CA ALA A 29 13.52 31.80 18.06
C ALA A 29 13.70 33.16 17.38
N GLU A 30 12.65 33.69 16.77
CA GLU A 30 12.68 34.99 16.08
C GLU A 30 12.76 36.19 17.03
N GLN A 31 12.08 36.12 18.18
CA GLN A 31 11.85 37.31 19.01
C GLN A 31 12.61 37.32 20.34
N LYS A 32 13.23 36.21 20.76
CA LYS A 32 13.85 36.10 22.09
C LYS A 32 15.17 35.32 22.15
N ASP A 33 15.21 34.11 21.61
CA ASP A 33 16.37 33.20 21.67
C ASP A 33 16.65 32.54 20.32
N PRO A 34 17.43 33.18 19.43
CA PRO A 34 17.77 32.65 18.11
C PRO A 34 18.49 31.29 18.14
N ASP A 35 19.12 30.95 19.27
CA ASP A 35 19.85 29.70 19.46
C ASP A 35 18.95 28.55 19.95
N LEU A 36 17.64 28.78 20.09
CA LEU A 36 16.67 27.77 20.50
C LEU A 36 16.69 26.57 19.54
N ARG A 37 16.66 25.37 20.11
CA ARG A 37 16.44 24.12 19.37
C ARG A 37 15.23 23.39 19.88
N SER A 38 14.60 22.56 19.06
CA SER A 38 13.41 21.80 19.46
C SER A 38 13.39 20.37 18.93
N TYR A 39 12.63 19.50 19.58
CA TYR A 39 12.41 18.11 19.16
C TYR A 39 11.17 17.50 19.82
N TRP A 40 10.75 16.35 19.31
CA TRP A 40 9.68 15.55 19.89
C TRP A 40 10.24 14.41 20.75
N GLN A 41 9.67 14.25 21.95
CA GLN A 41 9.98 13.14 22.83
C GLN A 41 8.70 12.62 23.49
N HIS A 42 8.36 11.33 23.27
CA HIS A 42 7.15 10.70 23.82
C HIS A 42 5.87 11.52 23.56
N ASP A 43 5.70 12.04 22.34
CA ASP A 43 4.57 12.89 21.92
C ASP A 43 4.45 14.23 22.67
N VAL A 44 5.53 14.68 23.31
CA VAL A 44 5.67 16.01 23.90
C VAL A 44 6.72 16.79 23.12
N PHE A 45 6.44 18.05 22.84
CA PHE A 45 7.42 18.94 22.22
C PHE A 45 8.36 19.53 23.28
N CYS A 46 9.67 19.44 23.04
CA CYS A 46 10.71 19.90 23.95
C CYS A 46 11.49 21.05 23.32
N LEU A 47 11.82 22.07 24.13
CA LEU A 47 12.69 23.18 23.75
C LEU A 47 14.03 23.07 24.49
N GLN A 48 15.13 23.35 23.78
CA GLN A 48 16.46 23.56 24.34
C GLN A 48 16.83 25.03 24.19
N THR A 49 16.77 25.76 25.30
CA THR A 49 16.85 27.23 25.35
C THR A 49 17.52 27.68 26.64
N GLU A 50 17.99 28.91 26.71
CA GLU A 50 18.47 29.50 27.97
C GLU A 50 17.33 29.94 28.91
N LEU A 51 16.11 30.07 28.36
CA LEU A 51 14.91 30.47 29.10
C LEU A 51 14.51 29.42 30.14
N SER A 52 13.93 29.87 31.26
CA SER A 52 13.12 29.02 32.14
C SER A 52 11.66 28.95 31.67
N GLU A 53 10.88 28.07 32.29
CA GLU A 53 9.43 28.03 32.10
C GLU A 53 8.76 29.39 32.41
N ALA A 54 9.21 30.07 33.47
CA ALA A 54 8.69 31.37 33.86
C ALA A 54 9.06 32.46 32.84
N ASP A 55 10.30 32.43 32.32
CA ASP A 55 10.74 33.38 31.28
C ASP A 55 9.95 33.18 29.98
N LEU A 56 9.62 31.92 29.64
CA LEU A 56 8.80 31.59 28.47
C LEU A 56 7.37 32.14 28.61
N VAL A 57 6.77 32.00 29.79
CA VAL A 57 5.44 32.56 30.08
C VAL A 57 5.47 34.09 30.01
N GLU A 58 6.46 34.72 30.64
CA GLU A 58 6.60 36.19 30.65
C GLU A 58 6.82 36.75 29.24
N PHE A 59 7.61 36.07 28.40
CA PHE A 59 7.80 36.42 27.00
C PHE A 59 6.46 36.52 26.26
N PHE A 60 5.60 35.49 26.32
CA PHE A 60 4.30 35.55 25.64
C PHE A 60 3.36 36.59 26.24
N LEU A 61 3.45 36.84 27.54
CA LEU A 61 2.60 37.81 28.22
C LEU A 61 3.00 39.26 27.95
N ARG A 62 4.28 39.57 27.73
CA ARG A 62 4.77 40.96 27.65
C ARG A 62 5.48 41.32 26.36
N GLU A 63 6.19 40.40 25.76
CA GLU A 63 7.12 40.69 24.65
C GLU A 63 6.59 40.20 23.30
N TYR A 64 5.85 39.08 23.27
CA TYR A 64 5.32 38.49 22.06
C TYR A 64 4.58 39.50 21.17
N ARG A 65 5.05 39.60 19.92
CA ARG A 65 4.47 40.40 18.84
C ARG A 65 3.77 39.47 17.86
N PRO A 66 2.43 39.53 17.73
CA PRO A 66 1.70 38.67 16.81
C PRO A 66 2.02 38.99 15.35
N THR A 67 2.11 37.96 14.50
CA THR A 67 2.25 38.12 13.06
C THR A 67 0.99 38.79 12.47
N PRO A 68 1.12 39.74 11.53
CA PRO A 68 -0.02 40.42 10.90
C PRO A 68 -0.90 39.53 9.99
N ILE A 69 -1.55 38.52 10.56
CA ILE A 69 -2.44 37.57 9.88
C ILE A 69 -3.76 38.25 9.50
N MET A 70 -4.01 38.46 8.20
CA MET A 70 -5.20 39.14 7.69
C MET A 70 -5.64 38.65 6.31
N ALA A 71 -6.92 38.74 6.00
CA ALA A 71 -7.45 38.37 4.69
C ALA A 71 -8.36 39.48 4.13
N PRO A 72 -7.80 40.62 3.69
CA PRO A 72 -8.59 41.74 3.15
C PRO A 72 -9.41 41.38 1.89
N TRP A 73 -9.08 40.27 1.23
CA TRP A 73 -9.83 39.72 0.08
C TRP A 73 -11.06 38.87 0.48
N ASN A 74 -11.27 38.60 1.77
CA ASN A 74 -12.40 37.80 2.24
C ASN A 74 -13.57 38.68 2.69
N GLY A 75 -14.79 38.31 2.28
CA GLY A 75 -16.01 39.07 2.62
C GLY A 75 -16.31 39.14 4.12
N GLY A 76 -15.87 38.17 4.92
CA GLY A 76 -16.00 38.20 6.39
C GLY A 76 -14.72 38.64 7.12
N GLY A 77 -13.67 39.05 6.39
CA GLY A 77 -12.35 39.36 6.96
C GLY A 77 -12.30 40.63 7.79
N GLY A 78 -13.32 41.50 7.74
CA GLY A 78 -13.37 42.77 8.47
C GLY A 78 -13.09 44.02 7.64
N PHE A 79 -12.81 43.87 6.34
CA PHE A 79 -12.34 44.96 5.47
C PHE A 79 -13.37 45.43 4.42
N ILE A 80 -14.30 44.56 4.02
CA ILE A 80 -15.25 44.81 2.92
C ILE A 80 -16.62 45.19 3.49
N GLY A 81 -17.14 46.36 3.12
CA GLY A 81 -18.50 46.80 3.45
C GLY A 81 -18.81 46.90 4.95
N GLY A 82 -17.79 47.09 5.81
CA GLY A 82 -17.95 47.25 7.27
C GLY A 82 -18.38 46.00 8.03
N LYS A 83 -18.51 44.83 7.37
CA LYS A 83 -18.91 43.57 8.02
C LYS A 83 -17.77 43.03 8.87
N ASN A 84 -18.07 42.64 10.12
CA ASN A 84 -17.09 42.07 11.08
C ASN A 84 -15.85 42.95 11.30
N ALA A 85 -16.01 44.28 11.24
CA ALA A 85 -14.89 45.22 11.34
C ALA A 85 -14.32 45.37 12.75
N GLU A 86 -15.07 44.96 13.80
CA GLU A 86 -14.69 45.19 15.21
C GLU A 86 -13.26 44.75 15.56
N PRO A 87 -12.78 43.54 15.19
CA PRO A 87 -11.42 43.13 15.52
C PRO A 87 -10.34 43.94 14.77
N VAL A 88 -10.63 44.32 13.53
CA VAL A 88 -9.72 45.14 12.70
C VAL A 88 -9.63 46.56 13.28
N ASP A 89 -10.77 47.15 13.61
CA ASP A 89 -10.84 48.49 14.20
C ASP A 89 -10.20 48.57 15.58
N TRP A 90 -10.32 47.50 16.37
CA TRP A 90 -9.62 47.37 17.65
C TRP A 90 -8.10 47.42 17.45
N LEU A 91 -7.57 46.68 16.48
CA LEU A 91 -6.14 46.69 16.16
C LEU A 91 -5.68 48.05 15.62
N ARG A 92 -6.48 48.71 14.76
CA ARG A 92 -6.18 50.08 14.27
C ARG A 92 -6.02 51.08 15.42
N LYS A 93 -6.87 50.97 16.45
CA LYS A 93 -6.91 51.88 17.62
C LYS A 93 -5.98 51.47 18.75
N SER A 94 -5.37 50.30 18.68
CA SER A 94 -4.41 49.83 19.68
C SER A 94 -3.21 50.78 19.77
N THR A 95 -2.62 50.89 20.97
CA THR A 95 -1.44 51.71 21.25
C THR A 95 -0.24 50.88 21.70
N GLY A 96 -0.45 49.62 22.08
CA GLY A 96 0.61 48.72 22.52
C GLY A 96 1.67 48.49 21.44
N ALA A 97 2.93 48.43 21.86
CA ALA A 97 4.08 48.22 20.97
C ALA A 97 4.00 46.88 20.22
N ARG A 98 3.46 45.84 20.86
CA ARG A 98 3.30 44.51 20.23
C ARG A 98 2.47 44.50 18.95
N PHE A 99 1.52 45.43 18.84
CA PHE A 99 0.61 45.51 17.70
C PHE A 99 1.10 46.47 16.61
N GLU A 100 2.28 47.07 16.75
CA GLU A 100 2.81 47.98 15.72
C GLU A 100 2.99 47.30 14.35
N PRO A 101 3.52 46.05 14.24
CA PRO A 101 3.58 45.36 12.95
C PRO A 101 2.20 45.21 12.29
N TYR A 102 1.18 44.89 13.10
CA TYR A 102 -0.20 44.81 12.63
C TYR A 102 -0.72 46.16 12.13
N ARG A 103 -0.50 47.24 12.89
CA ARG A 103 -0.91 48.59 12.47
C ARG A 103 -0.18 49.02 11.19
N ALA A 104 1.10 48.69 11.05
CA ALA A 104 1.86 48.98 9.83
C ALA A 104 1.26 48.29 8.60
N ALA A 105 0.94 47.00 8.70
CA ALA A 105 0.28 46.26 7.63
C ALA A 105 -1.14 46.79 7.33
N LEU A 106 -1.93 47.13 8.36
CA LEU A 106 -3.26 47.71 8.19
C LEU A 106 -3.22 49.06 7.46
N ARG A 107 -2.23 49.92 7.73
CA ARG A 107 -2.04 51.20 7.00
C ARG A 107 -1.81 50.99 5.51
N VAL A 108 -1.14 49.90 5.12
CA VAL A 108 -0.94 49.54 3.70
C VAL A 108 -2.28 49.12 3.08
N VAL A 109 -3.03 48.24 3.75
CA VAL A 109 -4.37 47.82 3.28
C VAL A 109 -5.31 49.02 3.15
N ASP A 110 -5.33 49.92 4.13
CA ASP A 110 -6.17 51.11 4.13
C ASP A 110 -5.83 52.04 2.96
N ARG A 111 -4.54 52.19 2.61
CA ARG A 111 -4.08 52.95 1.45
C ARG A 111 -4.54 52.31 0.14
N LEU A 112 -4.33 51.00 -0.02
CA LEU A 112 -4.75 50.25 -1.21
C LEU A 112 -6.26 50.36 -1.45
N PHE A 113 -7.06 50.33 -0.38
CA PHE A 113 -8.51 50.40 -0.48
C PHE A 113 -9.04 51.85 -0.58
N ALA A 114 -8.24 52.86 -0.23
CA ALA A 114 -8.57 54.25 -0.51
C ALA A 114 -8.53 54.53 -2.03
N ASP A 115 -7.56 53.94 -2.73
CA ASP A 115 -7.39 54.11 -4.18
C ASP A 115 -8.41 53.28 -4.98
N ALA A 116 -8.80 52.11 -4.47
CA ALA A 116 -9.76 51.21 -5.12
C ALA A 116 -10.62 50.46 -4.07
N PRO A 117 -11.69 51.09 -3.54
CA PRO A 117 -12.51 50.47 -2.51
C PRO A 117 -13.28 49.26 -3.03
N LEU A 118 -13.20 48.15 -2.29
CA LEU A 118 -13.97 46.94 -2.59
C LEU A 118 -15.36 47.03 -1.97
N SER A 119 -16.39 47.06 -2.82
CA SER A 119 -17.80 46.98 -2.39
C SER A 119 -18.24 45.56 -2.08
N ASP A 120 -17.68 44.57 -2.79
CA ASP A 120 -17.98 43.15 -2.67
C ASP A 120 -16.70 42.31 -2.68
N LYS A 121 -16.83 41.02 -2.34
CA LYS A 121 -15.73 40.05 -2.42
C LYS A 121 -15.16 40.02 -3.86
N PRO A 122 -13.83 40.17 -4.05
CA PRO A 122 -13.22 40.12 -5.38
C PRO A 122 -13.46 38.76 -6.05
N LYS A 123 -13.65 38.79 -7.37
CA LYS A 123 -13.70 37.58 -8.20
C LYS A 123 -12.28 37.02 -8.40
N ASP A 124 -12.15 35.83 -8.99
CA ASP A 124 -10.86 35.12 -9.03
C ASP A 124 -9.72 35.93 -9.70
N GLU A 125 -9.99 36.62 -10.81
CA GLU A 125 -9.00 37.47 -11.50
C GLU A 125 -8.62 38.69 -10.65
N ASP A 126 -9.61 39.43 -10.14
CA ASP A 126 -9.40 40.60 -9.26
C ASP A 126 -8.68 40.20 -7.95
N LYS A 127 -8.93 38.98 -7.47
CA LYS A 127 -8.31 38.42 -6.26
C LYS A 127 -6.82 38.13 -6.50
N VAL A 128 -6.46 37.62 -7.67
CA VAL A 128 -5.04 37.41 -8.05
C VAL A 128 -4.31 38.74 -8.11
N GLU A 129 -4.89 39.76 -8.75
CA GLU A 129 -4.29 41.09 -8.83
C GLU A 129 -4.13 41.73 -7.44
N LEU A 130 -5.17 41.66 -6.61
CA LEU A 130 -5.13 42.18 -5.24
C LEU A 130 -4.06 41.49 -4.39
N LEU A 131 -3.98 40.16 -4.44
CA LEU A 131 -2.97 39.40 -3.70
C LEU A 131 -1.54 39.73 -4.17
N ALA A 132 -1.34 39.92 -5.49
CA ALA A 132 -0.05 40.33 -6.03
C ALA A 132 0.36 41.73 -5.56
N ARG A 133 -0.58 42.69 -5.51
CA ARG A 133 -0.37 44.03 -4.97
C ARG A 133 -0.06 44.01 -3.48
N LEU A 134 -0.84 43.27 -2.70
CA LEU A 134 -0.61 43.10 -1.27
C LEU A 134 0.78 42.52 -1.01
N ARG A 135 1.20 41.50 -1.76
CA ARG A 135 2.55 40.92 -1.65
C ARG A 135 3.66 41.94 -1.92
N ALA A 136 3.43 42.90 -2.82
CA ALA A 136 4.43 43.89 -3.20
C ALA A 136 4.55 45.07 -2.21
N GLU A 137 3.49 45.38 -1.47
CA GLU A 137 3.43 46.58 -0.62
C GLU A 137 3.36 46.30 0.89
N LEU A 138 2.96 45.09 1.30
CA LEU A 138 2.91 44.72 2.70
C LEU A 138 4.33 44.62 3.30
N PRO A 139 4.48 44.87 4.61
CA PRO A 139 5.72 44.56 5.33
C PRO A 139 6.06 43.07 5.24
N ASP A 140 7.36 42.73 5.30
CA ASP A 140 7.84 41.35 5.19
C ASP A 140 7.13 40.40 6.17
N GLU A 141 6.89 40.83 7.42
CA GLU A 141 6.22 40.02 8.43
C GLU A 141 4.75 39.69 8.07
N ALA A 142 4.10 40.50 7.23
CA ALA A 142 2.75 40.25 6.74
C ALA A 142 2.74 39.48 5.41
N VAL A 143 3.85 39.49 4.67
CA VAL A 143 4.02 38.73 3.42
C VAL A 143 4.19 37.24 3.71
N GLU A 144 4.82 36.86 4.82
CA GLU A 144 4.91 35.45 5.26
C GLU A 144 3.53 34.78 5.30
N TRP A 145 2.53 35.47 5.86
CA TRP A 145 1.14 34.99 5.90
C TRP A 145 0.55 34.78 4.50
N LEU A 146 0.83 35.71 3.57
CA LEU A 146 0.39 35.56 2.18
C LEU A 146 0.99 34.30 1.55
N ASP A 147 2.25 34.01 1.84
CA ASP A 147 2.97 32.85 1.32
C ASP A 147 2.44 31.56 1.96
N ALA A 148 2.10 31.59 3.25
CA ALA A 148 1.51 30.47 3.96
C ALA A 148 0.10 30.11 3.45
N VAL A 149 -0.68 31.10 3.00
CA VAL A 149 -2.08 30.91 2.59
C VAL A 149 -2.27 30.69 1.09
N ALA A 150 -1.38 31.26 0.25
CA ALA A 150 -1.54 31.28 -1.19
C ALA A 150 -0.23 31.26 -1.98
N ALA A 151 -0.23 30.55 -3.10
CA ALA A 151 0.79 30.65 -4.13
C ALA A 151 0.19 31.30 -5.39
N ILE A 152 0.83 32.34 -5.89
CA ILE A 152 0.32 33.16 -7.00
C ILE A 152 1.18 32.91 -8.25
N THR A 153 0.53 32.62 -9.38
CA THR A 153 1.16 32.60 -10.71
C THR A 153 0.48 33.62 -11.61
N THR A 154 1.00 33.80 -12.84
CA THR A 154 0.50 34.82 -13.77
C THR A 154 -0.99 34.69 -14.11
N ASP A 155 -1.55 33.49 -14.04
CA ASP A 155 -2.93 33.17 -14.44
C ASP A 155 -3.72 32.35 -13.40
N ARG A 156 -3.14 31.99 -12.25
CA ARG A 156 -3.78 31.09 -11.26
C ARG A 156 -3.40 31.39 -9.82
N LEU A 157 -4.33 31.01 -8.94
CA LEU A 157 -4.19 31.05 -7.49
C LEU A 157 -4.24 29.63 -6.91
N GLY A 158 -3.16 29.21 -6.26
CA GLY A 158 -3.11 28.00 -5.44
C GLY A 158 -3.38 28.37 -3.99
N LEU A 159 -4.30 27.66 -3.32
CA LEU A 159 -4.66 27.92 -1.93
C LEU A 159 -4.21 26.77 -1.02
N ALA A 160 -3.62 27.12 0.12
CA ALA A 160 -3.16 26.19 1.12
C ALA A 160 -4.33 25.40 1.74
N PRO A 161 -4.31 24.05 1.70
CA PRO A 161 -5.39 23.25 2.29
C PRO A 161 -5.61 23.51 3.78
N LEU A 162 -4.53 23.85 4.50
CA LEU A 162 -4.51 24.20 5.91
C LEU A 162 -5.36 25.45 6.25
N TYR A 163 -5.60 26.32 5.27
CA TYR A 163 -6.32 27.59 5.44
C TYR A 163 -7.52 27.73 4.51
N GLY A 164 -7.99 26.62 3.95
CA GLY A 164 -9.21 26.53 3.16
C GLY A 164 -9.21 27.39 1.91
N THR A 165 -10.17 28.30 1.78
CA THR A 165 -10.34 29.12 0.56
C THR A 165 -9.65 30.47 0.63
N GLY A 166 -8.47 30.49 1.29
CA GLY A 166 -7.65 31.67 1.44
C GLY A 166 -7.90 32.40 2.76
N GLY A 167 -7.78 31.69 3.88
CA GLY A 167 -7.99 32.24 5.23
C GLY A 167 -9.38 31.98 5.81
N ASN A 168 -10.17 31.08 5.22
CA ASN A 168 -11.48 30.69 5.73
C ASN A 168 -11.88 29.26 5.38
N ASP A 169 -12.82 28.73 6.17
CA ASP A 169 -13.49 27.46 5.92
C ASP A 169 -15.01 27.61 5.99
N GLY A 170 -15.65 27.67 4.81
CA GLY A 170 -17.05 28.06 4.70
C GLY A 170 -17.26 29.50 5.18
N ASN A 171 -18.10 29.69 6.19
CA ASN A 171 -18.37 31.01 6.79
C ASN A 171 -17.44 31.32 7.98
N PHE A 172 -16.56 30.40 8.36
CA PHE A 172 -15.64 30.59 9.47
C PHE A 172 -14.36 31.27 8.98
N GLU A 173 -14.16 32.53 9.36
CA GLU A 173 -13.02 33.36 8.95
C GLU A 173 -11.85 33.22 9.93
N PHE A 174 -10.78 32.56 9.51
CA PHE A 174 -9.64 32.27 10.38
C PHE A 174 -8.93 33.54 10.84
N THR A 175 -8.68 34.47 9.92
CA THR A 175 -7.92 35.69 10.19
C THR A 175 -8.68 36.67 11.08
N ASN A 176 -9.98 36.85 10.85
CA ASN A 176 -10.82 37.70 11.69
C ASN A 176 -10.98 37.11 13.11
N ASN A 177 -11.16 35.79 13.22
CA ASN A 177 -11.19 35.12 14.52
C ASN A 177 -9.85 35.26 15.27
N PHE A 178 -8.72 35.25 14.55
CA PHE A 178 -7.39 35.41 15.13
C PHE A 178 -7.24 36.80 15.75
N MET A 179 -7.57 37.86 14.99
CA MET A 179 -7.58 39.24 15.49
C MET A 179 -8.52 39.40 16.69
N GLN A 180 -9.68 38.71 16.69
CA GLN A 180 -10.59 38.74 17.83
C GLN A 180 -10.01 38.02 19.06
N ARG A 181 -9.28 36.90 18.91
CA ARG A 181 -8.62 36.26 20.05
C ARG A 181 -7.55 37.16 20.65
N LEU A 182 -6.84 37.94 19.83
CA LEU A 182 -5.87 38.93 20.31
C LEU A 182 -6.54 40.00 21.18
N SER A 183 -7.68 40.56 20.74
CA SER A 183 -8.40 41.59 21.50
C SER A 183 -9.05 41.09 22.79
N GLU A 184 -9.29 39.79 22.90
CA GLU A 184 -9.79 39.16 24.12
C GLU A 184 -8.69 38.84 25.14
N LEU A 185 -7.46 38.57 24.66
CA LEU A 185 -6.32 38.22 25.51
C LEU A 185 -5.45 39.42 25.91
N PHE A 186 -5.56 40.53 25.20
CA PHE A 186 -4.76 41.73 25.44
C PHE A 186 -5.63 42.98 25.43
N GLN A 187 -5.21 43.97 26.20
CA GLN A 187 -5.79 45.31 26.19
C GLN A 187 -5.21 46.15 25.03
N PRO A 188 -5.83 47.27 24.64
CA PRO A 188 -5.34 48.12 23.56
C PRO A 188 -3.91 48.63 23.76
N ASP A 189 -3.46 48.79 25.00
CA ASP A 189 -2.08 49.16 25.37
C ASP A 189 -1.08 48.00 25.29
N GLY A 190 -1.55 46.79 24.96
CA GLY A 190 -0.74 45.58 24.86
C GLY A 190 -0.52 44.84 26.18
N SER A 191 -1.12 45.28 27.29
CA SER A 191 -1.08 44.54 28.56
C SER A 191 -2.00 43.31 28.52
N PRO A 192 -1.64 42.19 29.20
CA PRO A 192 -2.48 40.98 29.21
C PRO A 192 -3.77 41.19 30.00
N ALA A 193 -4.87 40.59 29.53
CA ALA A 193 -6.10 40.49 30.30
C ALA A 193 -5.95 39.53 31.52
N PRO A 194 -6.83 39.61 32.54
CA PRO A 194 -6.67 38.84 33.79
C PRO A 194 -6.61 37.31 33.62
N SER A 195 -7.26 36.75 32.58
CA SER A 195 -7.28 35.30 32.31
C SER A 195 -6.11 34.80 31.46
N THR A 196 -5.35 35.71 30.85
CA THR A 196 -4.40 35.41 29.76
C THR A 196 -3.26 34.49 30.21
N GLU A 197 -2.67 34.73 31.38
CA GLU A 197 -1.58 33.90 31.90
C GLU A 197 -2.03 32.47 32.17
N ARG A 198 -3.13 32.30 32.88
CA ARG A 198 -3.62 30.97 33.24
C ARG A 198 -4.03 30.16 31.99
N LEU A 199 -4.63 30.82 30.99
CA LEU A 199 -4.93 30.20 29.70
C LEU A 199 -3.65 29.84 28.94
N LEU A 200 -2.62 30.68 29.00
CA LEU A 200 -1.32 30.40 28.37
C LEU A 200 -0.66 29.17 29.00
N ARG A 201 -0.61 29.10 30.34
CA ARG A 201 -0.07 27.96 31.07
C ARG A 201 -0.80 26.66 30.74
N ALA A 202 -2.12 26.70 30.61
CA ALA A 202 -2.90 25.56 30.14
C ALA A 202 -2.54 25.14 28.71
N ALA A 203 -2.30 26.11 27.81
CA ALA A 203 -1.92 25.83 26.43
C ALA A 203 -0.51 25.23 26.30
N LEU A 204 0.46 25.72 27.08
CA LEU A 204 1.86 25.27 26.99
C LEU A 204 2.13 24.01 27.82
N PHE A 205 1.63 23.95 29.05
CA PHE A 205 2.02 22.94 30.05
C PHE A 205 0.88 21.99 30.44
N GLU A 206 -0.29 22.09 29.80
CA GLU A 206 -1.46 21.26 30.11
C GLU A 206 -1.96 21.45 31.56
N GLU A 207 -1.70 22.61 32.17
CA GLU A 207 -2.23 22.96 33.49
C GLU A 207 -3.77 23.00 33.48
N PRO A 208 -4.45 22.45 34.50
CA PRO A 208 -5.91 22.53 34.61
C PRO A 208 -6.42 23.98 34.66
N VAL A 209 -7.42 24.29 33.83
CA VAL A 209 -7.95 25.67 33.70
C VAL A 209 -9.47 25.71 33.64
N ASN A 210 -10.04 26.81 34.13
CA ASN A 210 -11.45 27.15 33.93
C ASN A 210 -11.58 28.38 33.01
N GLY A 211 -12.80 28.66 32.53
CA GLY A 211 -13.03 29.82 31.67
C GLY A 211 -12.52 29.66 30.25
N LEU A 212 -12.55 28.42 29.72
CA LEU A 212 -12.41 28.17 28.28
C LEU A 212 -13.57 28.82 27.52
N PHE A 213 -13.31 29.27 26.29
CA PHE A 213 -14.22 30.11 25.55
C PHE A 213 -15.18 29.25 24.73
N ASN A 214 -16.44 29.66 24.62
CA ASN A 214 -17.43 29.02 23.77
C ASN A 214 -17.31 29.52 22.32
N VAL A 215 -16.18 29.22 21.69
CA VAL A 215 -15.84 29.66 20.32
C VAL A 215 -15.41 28.48 19.46
N SER A 216 -15.36 28.69 18.14
CA SER A 216 -14.91 27.67 17.19
C SER A 216 -13.39 27.75 17.01
N ILE A 217 -12.74 26.60 16.94
CA ILE A 217 -11.31 26.47 16.56
C ILE A 217 -11.18 25.98 15.10
N GLY A 218 -12.29 25.97 14.36
CA GLY A 218 -12.35 25.59 12.96
C GLY A 218 -11.88 24.15 12.74
N GLN A 219 -11.11 23.95 11.67
CA GLN A 219 -10.68 22.61 11.25
C GLN A 219 -9.54 22.00 12.09
N PHE A 220 -8.91 22.79 12.98
CA PHE A 220 -7.64 22.42 13.63
C PHE A 220 -7.79 21.49 14.83
N GLN A 221 -8.94 21.49 15.51
CA GLN A 221 -9.18 20.64 16.69
C GLN A 221 -10.64 20.17 16.75
N PRO A 222 -10.95 19.08 16.03
CA PRO A 222 -12.31 18.56 15.92
C PRO A 222 -12.96 18.22 17.27
N SER A 223 -12.16 17.78 18.26
CA SER A 223 -12.68 17.35 19.57
C SER A 223 -13.22 18.47 20.45
N GLN A 224 -12.84 19.73 20.23
CA GLN A 224 -13.28 20.88 21.06
C GLN A 224 -14.41 21.70 20.43
N ASN A 225 -14.87 21.34 19.23
CA ASN A 225 -15.93 22.05 18.51
C ASN A 225 -17.36 21.76 19.02
N GLY A 226 -17.49 21.10 20.18
CA GLY A 226 -18.77 20.80 20.84
C GLY A 226 -19.56 19.69 20.14
N GLY A 227 -20.78 19.46 20.61
CA GLY A 227 -21.72 18.48 20.07
C GLY A 227 -21.80 17.18 20.90
N PRO A 228 -22.35 16.10 20.30
CA PRO A 228 -22.59 14.86 21.01
C PRO A 228 -21.32 14.26 21.60
N ASN A 229 -21.36 13.85 22.86
CA ASN A 229 -20.24 13.26 23.61
C ASN A 229 -18.99 14.17 23.74
N ALA A 230 -19.12 15.50 23.56
CA ALA A 230 -18.02 16.45 23.72
C ALA A 230 -17.71 16.83 25.20
N GLY A 231 -18.36 16.16 26.15
CA GLY A 231 -18.18 16.39 27.59
C GLY A 231 -18.96 15.40 28.45
N PRO A 232 -18.96 15.58 29.78
CA PRO A 232 -19.84 14.83 30.67
C PRO A 232 -21.31 15.07 30.29
N GLY A 233 -22.03 14.01 29.89
CA GLY A 233 -23.40 14.09 29.37
C GLY A 233 -23.50 13.68 27.89
N PHE A 234 -24.69 13.86 27.30
CA PHE A 234 -24.95 13.49 25.89
C PHE A 234 -24.47 14.55 24.89
N GLU A 235 -24.34 15.81 25.32
CA GLU A 235 -23.93 16.94 24.49
C GLU A 235 -23.18 17.98 25.33
N ALA A 236 -22.21 18.67 24.74
CA ALA A 236 -21.55 19.80 25.39
C ALA A 236 -21.28 20.93 24.39
N GLY A 237 -21.29 22.17 24.89
CA GLY A 237 -20.86 23.35 24.14
C GLY A 237 -19.37 23.33 23.82
N ARG A 238 -18.93 24.32 23.02
CA ARG A 238 -17.52 24.46 22.66
C ARG A 238 -16.72 24.93 23.87
N ARG A 239 -15.51 24.41 24.01
CA ARG A 239 -14.58 24.79 25.08
C ARG A 239 -13.19 24.85 24.48
N VAL A 240 -12.84 26.04 23.98
CA VAL A 240 -11.59 26.30 23.26
C VAL A 240 -10.73 27.25 24.06
N ASN A 241 -9.43 26.96 24.13
CA ASN A 241 -8.46 27.91 24.65
C ASN A 241 -8.06 28.88 23.51
N PRO A 242 -8.26 30.20 23.65
CA PRO A 242 -7.91 31.16 22.59
C PRO A 242 -6.43 31.14 22.20
N TRP A 243 -5.52 30.78 23.13
CA TRP A 243 -4.10 30.59 22.82
C TRP A 243 -3.86 29.44 21.85
N ASP A 244 -4.61 28.33 21.96
CA ASP A 244 -4.47 27.20 21.03
C ASP A 244 -4.81 27.62 19.59
N PHE A 245 -5.80 28.50 19.41
CA PHE A 245 -6.14 29.04 18.09
C PHE A 245 -5.08 30.01 17.56
N ILE A 246 -4.60 30.94 18.41
CA ILE A 246 -3.51 31.86 18.04
C ILE A 246 -2.28 31.08 17.59
N PHE A 247 -1.83 30.13 18.42
CA PHE A 247 -0.66 29.34 18.11
C PHE A 247 -0.88 28.41 16.90
N ALA A 248 -2.08 27.88 16.68
CA ALA A 248 -2.35 27.11 15.47
C ALA A 248 -2.20 27.95 14.18
N MET A 249 -2.61 29.23 14.22
CA MET A 249 -2.46 30.15 13.10
C MET A 249 -0.99 30.55 12.89
N GLU A 250 -0.34 30.99 13.96
CA GLU A 250 1.08 31.39 14.00
C GLU A 250 2.03 30.27 13.54
N GLY A 251 1.72 29.02 13.87
CA GLY A 251 2.59 27.88 13.55
C GLY A 251 2.46 27.37 12.13
N GLY A 252 1.36 27.70 11.44
CA GLY A 252 1.20 27.31 10.04
C GLY A 252 1.92 28.26 9.06
N GLU A 253 2.46 29.39 9.54
CA GLU A 253 3.28 30.33 8.76
C GLU A 253 4.49 29.66 8.09
N LEU A 254 5.15 28.71 8.78
CA LEU A 254 6.28 27.99 8.22
C LEU A 254 5.91 27.07 7.03
N PHE A 255 4.63 26.87 6.77
CA PHE A 255 4.15 26.08 5.65
C PHE A 255 3.86 26.99 4.45
N SER A 256 4.89 27.50 3.80
CA SER A 256 4.72 28.37 2.63
C SER A 256 4.29 27.58 1.39
N ALA A 257 3.27 28.07 0.68
CA ALA A 257 2.86 27.55 -0.60
C ALA A 257 3.85 27.98 -1.70
N ALA A 258 4.26 27.02 -2.55
CA ALA A 258 5.18 27.29 -3.65
C ALA A 258 4.57 26.90 -4.99
N ALA A 259 4.75 27.73 -6.01
CA ALA A 259 4.42 27.39 -7.40
C ALA A 259 5.58 26.63 -8.05
N SER A 260 5.31 25.53 -8.75
CA SER A 260 6.32 24.75 -9.46
C SER A 260 5.92 24.51 -10.91
N ARG A 261 6.86 24.75 -11.83
CA ARG A 261 6.67 24.53 -13.27
C ARG A 261 7.56 23.38 -13.72
N ARG A 262 6.96 22.33 -14.31
CA ARG A 262 7.74 21.24 -14.93
C ARG A 262 8.17 21.64 -16.34
N LEU A 263 9.46 21.49 -16.65
CA LEU A 263 9.99 21.66 -18.02
C LEU A 263 9.17 20.79 -19.01
N GLY A 264 8.57 21.44 -20.02
CA GLY A 264 7.72 20.80 -21.03
C GLY A 264 6.23 20.69 -20.68
N SER A 265 5.79 21.08 -19.48
CA SER A 265 4.38 21.17 -19.10
C SER A 265 3.86 22.61 -19.28
N GLN A 266 2.70 22.77 -19.92
CA GLN A 266 1.98 24.05 -19.94
C GLN A 266 1.23 24.35 -18.63
N HIS A 267 1.11 23.37 -17.71
CA HIS A 267 0.46 23.54 -16.41
C HIS A 267 1.47 23.82 -15.30
N VAL A 268 1.15 24.80 -14.45
CA VAL A 268 1.84 25.07 -13.18
C VAL A 268 1.12 24.29 -12.06
N ASP A 269 1.88 23.52 -11.30
CA ASP A 269 1.39 22.79 -10.12
C ASP A 269 1.79 23.55 -8.85
N PHE A 270 0.84 23.70 -7.93
CA PHE A 270 1.09 24.26 -6.60
C PHE A 270 1.50 23.14 -5.64
N SER A 271 2.61 23.34 -4.94
CA SER A 271 3.09 22.43 -3.90
C SER A 271 2.99 23.10 -2.54
N TYR A 272 2.44 22.37 -1.58
CA TYR A 272 2.45 22.74 -0.16
C TYR A 272 3.26 21.71 0.61
N PRO A 273 4.05 22.08 1.63
CA PRO A 273 4.96 21.16 2.28
C PRO A 273 4.25 19.90 2.79
N PHE A 274 4.79 18.75 2.41
CA PHE A 274 4.31 17.40 2.75
C PHE A 274 2.82 17.16 2.51
N THR A 275 2.27 17.81 1.49
CA THR A 275 0.86 17.74 1.13
C THR A 275 0.66 16.95 -0.15
N VAL A 276 -0.26 15.99 -0.11
CA VAL A 276 -0.57 15.09 -1.22
C VAL A 276 -2.08 14.92 -1.38
N ARG A 277 -2.51 14.31 -2.48
CA ARG A 277 -3.93 13.95 -2.64
C ARG A 277 -4.32 12.88 -1.64
N ALA A 278 -5.49 13.07 -1.03
CA ALA A 278 -6.00 12.15 -0.03
C ALA A 278 -6.24 10.76 -0.61
N THR A 279 -5.86 9.74 0.16
CA THR A 279 -6.06 8.32 -0.20
C THR A 279 -6.84 7.61 0.89
N ALA A 280 -8.00 7.07 0.56
CA ALA A 280 -8.75 6.14 1.39
C ALA A 280 -7.98 4.81 1.48
N GLY A 281 -7.57 4.48 2.69
CA GLY A 281 -6.86 3.25 2.99
C GLY A 281 -5.90 3.43 4.16
N GLY A 282 -5.52 2.32 4.80
CA GLY A 282 -4.61 2.27 5.94
C GLY A 282 -5.22 2.73 7.27
N GLN A 283 -6.48 3.18 7.27
CA GLN A 283 -7.30 3.58 8.42
C GLN A 283 -8.80 3.54 8.04
N GLY A 284 -9.68 3.24 9.00
CA GLY A 284 -11.14 3.16 8.77
C GLY A 284 -11.87 4.51 8.67
N ALA A 285 -11.18 5.62 8.93
CA ALA A 285 -11.79 6.95 9.06
C ALA A 285 -12.18 7.61 7.72
N MET A 286 -11.73 7.06 6.58
CA MET A 286 -12.00 7.54 5.22
C MET A 286 -12.66 6.46 4.37
N SER A 287 -13.70 6.84 3.62
CA SER A 287 -14.30 5.99 2.59
C SER A 287 -13.69 6.27 1.21
N THR A 288 -13.82 5.34 0.26
CA THR A 288 -13.43 5.58 -1.14
C THR A 288 -14.25 6.68 -1.80
N ALA A 289 -15.44 6.99 -1.28
CA ALA A 289 -16.26 8.11 -1.74
C ALA A 289 -15.75 9.47 -1.24
N ASP A 290 -14.88 9.46 -0.22
CA ASP A 290 -14.21 10.67 0.28
C ASP A 290 -12.94 10.97 -0.53
N GLU A 291 -12.41 10.03 -1.31
CA GLU A 291 -11.30 10.28 -2.24
C GLU A 291 -11.74 11.22 -3.37
N GLY A 292 -10.91 12.22 -3.67
CA GLY A 292 -11.21 13.22 -4.70
C GLY A 292 -11.94 14.43 -4.12
N GLN A 293 -13.09 14.80 -4.67
CA GLN A 293 -13.71 16.12 -4.43
C GLN A 293 -14.12 16.41 -2.97
N ARG A 294 -14.29 15.38 -2.13
CA ARG A 294 -14.74 15.53 -0.74
C ARG A 294 -13.62 15.66 0.29
N ALA A 295 -12.41 15.20 -0.04
CA ALA A 295 -11.23 15.40 0.79
C ALA A 295 -10.34 16.47 0.14
N ARG A 296 -10.10 17.58 0.85
CA ARG A 296 -9.37 18.73 0.28
C ARG A 296 -7.92 18.36 -0.01
N ALA A 297 -7.28 17.71 0.96
CA ALA A 297 -5.89 17.27 0.87
C ALA A 297 -5.59 16.27 2.00
N GLU A 298 -4.39 15.71 1.94
CA GLU A 298 -3.78 14.96 3.02
C GLU A 298 -2.40 15.56 3.34
N MET A 299 -2.16 15.90 4.60
CA MET A 299 -0.91 16.47 5.08
C MET A 299 -0.17 15.49 5.97
N TRP A 300 1.16 15.45 5.84
CA TRP A 300 2.03 14.56 6.59
C TRP A 300 3.01 15.41 7.40
N LEU A 301 2.79 15.51 8.71
CA LEU A 301 3.57 16.41 9.57
C LEU A 301 4.75 15.67 10.21
N PRO A 302 5.99 16.14 10.00
CA PRO A 302 7.21 15.45 10.44
C PRO A 302 7.37 15.48 11.97
N LEU A 303 7.86 14.38 12.53
CA LEU A 303 8.24 14.25 13.93
C LEU A 303 9.72 13.84 13.98
N TRP A 304 10.54 14.70 14.55
CA TRP A 304 11.99 14.50 14.69
C TRP A 304 12.38 14.35 16.16
N LYS A 305 13.45 13.61 16.43
CA LYS A 305 13.94 13.32 17.78
C LYS A 305 15.21 14.07 18.16
N GLN A 306 15.96 14.55 17.18
CA GLN A 306 17.21 15.30 17.40
C GLN A 306 16.91 16.79 17.51
N PRO A 307 17.57 17.57 18.37
CA PRO A 307 17.31 19.01 18.47
C PRO A 307 17.62 19.78 17.17
N VAL A 308 16.61 20.42 16.60
CA VAL A 308 16.65 21.17 15.33
C VAL A 308 16.47 22.68 15.58
N SER A 309 17.23 23.53 14.88
CA SER A 309 17.06 25.00 14.92
C SER A 309 15.91 25.48 14.01
N LEU A 310 15.48 26.74 14.13
CA LEU A 310 14.45 27.30 13.24
C LEU A 310 14.89 27.26 11.76
N GLU A 311 16.12 27.70 11.47
CA GLU A 311 16.68 27.71 10.11
C GLU A 311 16.71 26.31 9.46
N GLU A 312 17.13 25.30 10.21
CA GLU A 312 17.14 23.90 9.75
C GLU A 312 15.71 23.40 9.42
N LEU A 313 14.72 23.81 10.24
CA LEU A 313 13.32 23.44 10.04
C LEU A 313 12.69 24.16 8.84
N GLU A 314 12.97 25.45 8.67
CA GLU A 314 12.54 26.26 7.52
C GLU A 314 13.06 25.68 6.21
N GLN A 315 14.36 25.39 6.15
CA GLN A 315 14.96 24.75 4.98
C GLN A 315 14.27 23.41 4.67
N PHE A 316 13.98 22.61 5.71
CA PHE A 316 13.29 21.34 5.53
C PHE A 316 11.86 21.50 4.99
N PHE A 317 11.09 22.47 5.48
CA PHE A 317 9.72 22.73 5.03
C PHE A 317 9.67 23.36 3.64
N GLN A 318 10.61 24.25 3.30
CA GLN A 318 10.76 24.80 1.95
C GLN A 318 11.00 23.70 0.91
N GLU A 319 11.79 22.69 1.26
CA GLU A 319 11.98 21.52 0.41
C GLU A 319 10.73 20.64 0.34
N GLY A 320 10.09 20.38 1.49
CA GLY A 320 8.67 20.02 1.64
C GLY A 320 8.16 18.83 0.82
N ARG A 321 9.04 17.97 0.28
CA ARG A 321 8.68 16.98 -0.74
C ARG A 321 9.17 15.60 -0.38
N ALA A 322 8.32 14.63 -0.71
CA ALA A 322 8.61 13.22 -0.62
C ALA A 322 8.83 12.62 -2.01
N GLN A 323 9.73 11.65 -2.14
CA GLN A 323 9.98 10.95 -3.41
C GLN A 323 9.69 9.46 -3.33
N VAL A 324 9.20 8.91 -4.43
CA VAL A 324 9.02 7.47 -4.65
C VAL A 324 9.74 7.13 -5.95
N GLY A 325 10.85 6.40 -5.85
CA GLY A 325 11.75 6.21 -6.97
C GLY A 325 12.29 7.57 -7.46
N TRP A 326 12.02 7.91 -8.71
CA TRP A 326 12.48 9.15 -9.36
C TRP A 326 11.40 10.23 -9.48
N ARG A 327 10.21 10.00 -8.90
CA ARG A 327 9.07 10.93 -8.98
C ARG A 327 8.66 11.44 -7.61
N PRO A 328 8.10 12.67 -7.51
CA PRO A 328 7.49 13.13 -6.28
C PRO A 328 6.29 12.26 -5.90
N ALA A 329 6.05 12.14 -4.60
CA ALA A 329 4.84 11.54 -4.06
C ALA A 329 3.62 12.41 -4.38
N ARG A 330 2.54 11.80 -4.88
CA ARG A 330 1.32 12.52 -5.31
C ARG A 330 0.09 12.15 -4.49
N THR A 331 0.18 11.05 -3.75
CA THR A 331 -0.92 10.47 -2.99
C THR A 331 -0.41 10.04 -1.62
N GLY A 332 -1.31 9.87 -0.65
CA GLY A 332 -0.96 9.28 0.65
C GLY A 332 -0.28 7.90 0.52
N LEU A 333 -0.65 7.12 -0.50
CA LEU A 333 -0.01 5.84 -0.80
C LEU A 333 1.46 6.00 -1.21
N ASP A 334 1.75 6.99 -2.05
CA ASP A 334 3.12 7.32 -2.42
C ASP A 334 3.92 7.81 -1.20
N PHE A 335 3.31 8.62 -0.34
CA PHE A 335 3.98 9.13 0.85
C PHE A 335 4.35 8.00 1.82
N ALA A 336 3.47 7.02 2.01
CA ALA A 336 3.77 5.81 2.80
C ALA A 336 4.94 5.01 2.20
N ARG A 337 4.99 4.87 0.87
CA ARG A 337 6.12 4.24 0.16
C ARG A 337 7.42 5.02 0.34
N ALA A 338 7.36 6.35 0.29
CA ALA A 338 8.51 7.21 0.51
C ALA A 338 9.09 7.02 1.93
N CYS A 339 8.24 6.88 2.96
CA CYS A 339 8.67 6.56 4.33
C CYS A 339 9.36 5.18 4.41
N ALA A 340 8.86 4.19 3.67
CA ALA A 340 9.41 2.82 3.66
C ALA A 340 10.72 2.69 2.85
N ASN A 341 10.94 3.55 1.87
CA ASN A 341 12.09 3.51 0.97
C ASN A 341 13.13 4.61 1.24
N LEU A 342 13.00 5.36 2.34
CA LEU A 342 13.88 6.47 2.69
C LEU A 342 13.89 7.61 1.64
N GLY A 343 12.78 7.78 0.91
CA GLY A 343 12.61 8.89 -0.04
C GLY A 343 12.38 10.26 0.63
N ILE A 344 12.56 10.34 1.96
CA ILE A 344 12.39 11.51 2.83
C ILE A 344 13.33 11.39 4.07
N ASP A 345 14.52 10.84 3.91
CA ASP A 345 15.44 10.63 5.05
C ASP A 345 16.34 11.85 5.29
N ARG A 346 15.95 12.66 6.28
CA ARG A 346 16.70 13.83 6.79
C ARG A 346 16.68 13.91 8.32
N GLY A 347 16.81 12.77 8.99
CA GLY A 347 16.74 12.72 10.46
C GLY A 347 15.32 12.85 11.04
N ILE A 348 14.29 12.74 10.18
CA ILE A 348 12.89 12.62 10.59
C ILE A 348 12.64 11.18 11.05
N ASP A 349 12.04 11.00 12.23
CA ASP A 349 11.73 9.68 12.79
C ASP A 349 10.40 9.14 12.25
N SER A 350 9.40 10.01 12.13
CA SER A 350 8.07 9.63 11.65
C SER A 350 7.29 10.82 11.09
N PHE A 351 6.18 10.53 10.42
CA PHE A 351 5.20 11.51 9.99
C PHE A 351 3.83 11.18 10.58
N GLN A 352 3.17 12.20 11.14
CA GLN A 352 1.77 12.13 11.52
C GLN A 352 0.90 12.50 10.32
N ARG A 353 0.06 11.56 9.88
CA ARG A 353 -0.85 11.74 8.74
C ARG A 353 -2.15 12.42 9.16
N TYR A 354 -2.61 13.34 8.34
CA TYR A 354 -3.87 14.09 8.49
C TYR A 354 -4.66 14.12 7.20
N ALA A 355 -5.96 13.88 7.25
CA ALA A 355 -6.86 14.09 6.12
C ALA A 355 -7.85 15.22 6.41
N PHE A 356 -8.03 16.13 5.45
CA PHE A 356 -9.00 17.21 5.53
C PHE A 356 -10.32 16.75 4.94
N LEU A 357 -11.28 16.39 5.80
CA LEU A 357 -12.54 15.76 5.41
C LEU A 357 -13.75 16.67 5.69
N VAL A 358 -14.68 16.75 4.74
CA VAL A 358 -15.99 17.40 4.97
C VAL A 358 -16.79 16.63 6.01
N ARG A 359 -17.29 17.31 7.04
CA ARG A 359 -18.14 16.68 8.09
C ARG A 359 -19.50 17.35 8.24
N PHE A 360 -19.56 18.69 8.25
CA PHE A 360 -20.82 19.42 8.40
C PHE A 360 -20.93 20.52 7.34
N GLY A 361 -21.85 20.32 6.38
CA GLY A 361 -22.02 21.26 5.26
C GLY A 361 -20.75 21.38 4.43
N LYS A 362 -20.15 22.57 4.39
CA LYS A 362 -18.89 22.85 3.68
C LYS A 362 -17.67 22.95 4.62
N MET A 363 -17.83 22.64 5.91
CA MET A 363 -16.74 22.70 6.89
C MET A 363 -15.92 21.40 6.91
N TYR A 364 -14.60 21.57 6.98
CA TYR A 364 -13.61 20.52 6.99
C TYR A 364 -13.08 20.30 8.41
N TYR A 365 -12.64 19.07 8.69
CA TYR A 365 -11.83 18.74 9.85
C TYR A 365 -10.52 18.11 9.41
N ALA A 366 -9.42 18.55 10.03
CA ALA A 366 -8.14 17.86 9.96
C ALA A 366 -8.20 16.62 10.86
N VAL A 367 -8.60 15.49 10.29
CA VAL A 367 -8.76 14.23 11.01
C VAL A 367 -7.40 13.53 11.10
N PRO A 368 -6.87 13.28 12.30
CA PRO A 368 -5.65 12.50 12.46
C PRO A 368 -5.89 11.06 11.99
N LEU A 369 -4.94 10.53 11.22
CA LEU A 369 -4.92 9.15 10.73
C LEU A 369 -3.74 8.40 11.40
N SER A 370 -3.12 7.47 10.68
CA SER A 370 -1.98 6.68 11.14
C SER A 370 -0.68 7.49 11.19
N ARG A 371 0.25 7.05 12.04
CA ARG A 371 1.64 7.53 12.06
C ARG A 371 2.53 6.55 11.30
N PHE A 372 3.42 7.06 10.46
CA PHE A 372 4.38 6.25 9.71
C PHE A 372 5.81 6.59 10.12
N HIS A 373 6.56 5.57 10.52
CA HIS A 373 7.99 5.73 10.76
C HIS A 373 8.76 5.78 9.44
N VAL A 374 9.73 6.68 9.36
CA VAL A 374 10.69 6.73 8.25
C VAL A 374 11.74 5.67 8.53
N ARG A 375 11.60 4.52 7.87
CA ARG A 375 12.50 3.38 8.09
C ARG A 375 12.56 2.54 6.83
N ARG A 376 13.77 2.12 6.46
CA ARG A 376 13.96 1.20 5.34
C ARG A 376 13.21 -0.12 5.57
N ARG A 377 12.30 -0.45 4.66
CA ARG A 377 11.55 -1.70 4.58
C ARG A 377 11.85 -2.42 3.25
N PRO A 378 12.85 -3.30 3.18
CA PRO A 378 13.19 -4.02 1.95
C PRO A 378 12.02 -4.81 1.34
N GLU A 379 11.06 -5.22 2.16
CA GLU A 379 9.84 -5.89 1.69
C GLU A 379 8.96 -5.00 0.81
N ALA A 380 9.03 -3.67 0.95
CA ALA A 380 8.25 -2.72 0.16
C ALA A 380 8.79 -2.55 -1.28
N ASP A 381 10.00 -3.02 -1.59
CA ASP A 381 10.62 -2.90 -2.92
C ASP A 381 9.83 -3.63 -4.00
N VAL A 382 9.01 -4.61 -3.62
CA VAL A 382 8.10 -5.31 -4.52
C VAL A 382 7.10 -4.34 -5.20
N LEU A 383 6.84 -3.18 -4.59
CA LEU A 383 5.94 -2.16 -5.12
C LEU A 383 6.49 -1.44 -6.34
N ASP A 384 7.82 -1.40 -6.51
CA ASP A 384 8.44 -0.75 -7.67
C ASP A 384 8.16 -1.54 -8.96
N ASP A 385 8.05 -2.86 -8.83
CA ASP A 385 7.71 -3.79 -9.91
C ASP A 385 6.28 -3.56 -10.45
N VAL A 386 5.38 -3.01 -9.62
CA VAL A 386 3.97 -2.77 -9.95
C VAL A 386 3.59 -1.27 -10.03
N ASP A 387 4.54 -0.33 -9.92
CA ASP A 387 4.25 1.12 -9.87
C ASP A 387 3.41 1.63 -11.05
N ARG A 388 3.72 1.15 -12.26
CA ARG A 388 2.95 1.47 -13.49
C ARG A 388 1.50 0.99 -13.39
N TRP A 389 1.31 -0.25 -12.93
CA TRP A 389 -0.01 -0.86 -12.82
C TRP A 389 -0.82 -0.20 -11.69
N LEU A 390 -0.17 0.09 -10.56
CA LEU A 390 -0.76 0.85 -9.44
C LEU A 390 -1.26 2.23 -9.90
N SER A 391 -0.51 2.91 -10.77
CA SER A 391 -0.91 4.21 -11.33
C SER A 391 -2.19 4.11 -12.18
N GLN A 392 -2.39 3.00 -12.92
CA GLN A 392 -3.60 2.77 -13.71
C GLN A 392 -4.81 2.49 -12.82
N VAL A 393 -4.68 1.57 -11.84
CA VAL A 393 -5.81 1.18 -10.97
C VAL A 393 -6.20 2.28 -9.99
N GLN A 394 -5.29 3.17 -9.60
CA GLN A 394 -5.62 4.35 -8.79
C GLN A 394 -6.54 5.34 -9.51
N GLY A 395 -6.66 5.27 -10.84
CA GLY A 395 -7.61 6.06 -11.62
C GLY A 395 -9.05 5.52 -11.61
N LEU A 396 -9.30 4.33 -11.05
CA LEU A 396 -10.64 3.72 -11.01
C LEU A 396 -11.71 4.61 -10.37
N PRO A 397 -11.48 5.30 -9.23
CA PRO A 397 -12.50 6.17 -8.63
C PRO A 397 -12.93 7.33 -9.53
N SER A 398 -12.11 7.71 -10.53
CA SER A 398 -12.42 8.78 -11.48
C SER A 398 -13.26 8.32 -12.67
N MET A 399 -13.63 7.03 -12.75
CA MET A 399 -14.59 6.56 -13.76
C MET A 399 -15.98 7.16 -13.51
N LYS A 400 -16.77 7.30 -14.58
CA LYS A 400 -18.17 7.77 -14.47
C LYS A 400 -19.01 6.82 -13.60
N GLU A 401 -18.85 5.51 -13.79
CA GLU A 401 -19.58 4.46 -13.08
C GLU A 401 -18.61 3.31 -12.70
N PRO A 402 -17.77 3.49 -11.67
CA PRO A 402 -16.81 2.48 -11.25
C PRO A 402 -17.53 1.28 -10.60
N PRO A 403 -17.22 0.02 -11.00
CA PRO A 403 -17.82 -1.16 -10.38
C PRO A 403 -17.48 -1.27 -8.89
N ALA A 404 -18.47 -1.49 -8.02
CA ALA A 404 -18.28 -1.60 -6.57
C ALA A 404 -17.27 -2.69 -6.17
N ALA A 405 -17.26 -3.82 -6.87
CA ALA A 405 -16.29 -4.89 -6.64
C ALA A 405 -14.84 -4.44 -6.93
N ALA A 406 -14.63 -3.63 -7.97
CA ALA A 406 -13.31 -3.10 -8.32
C ALA A 406 -12.84 -2.06 -7.29
N LEU A 407 -13.74 -1.18 -6.82
CA LEU A 407 -13.42 -0.23 -5.74
C LEU A 407 -13.10 -0.94 -4.42
N SER A 408 -13.83 -2.00 -4.08
CA SER A 408 -13.57 -2.82 -2.90
C SER A 408 -12.22 -3.53 -2.99
N ALA A 409 -11.89 -4.12 -4.14
CA ALA A 409 -10.59 -4.75 -4.37
C ALA A 409 -9.43 -3.73 -4.36
N LEU A 410 -9.63 -2.55 -4.95
CA LEU A 410 -8.64 -1.45 -4.88
C LEU A 410 -8.41 -0.99 -3.45
N ARG A 411 -9.46 -0.88 -2.63
CA ARG A 411 -9.31 -0.54 -1.20
C ARG A 411 -8.43 -1.56 -0.47
N ARG A 412 -8.63 -2.86 -0.70
CA ARG A 412 -7.78 -3.92 -0.11
C ARG A 412 -6.32 -3.81 -0.56
N VAL A 413 -6.08 -3.46 -1.82
CA VAL A 413 -4.71 -3.19 -2.31
C VAL A 413 -4.10 -2.00 -1.56
N LYS A 414 -4.84 -0.90 -1.41
CA LYS A 414 -4.35 0.28 -0.68
C LYS A 414 -4.05 -0.04 0.78
N ASP A 415 -4.95 -0.74 1.46
CA ASP A 415 -4.79 -1.18 2.86
C ASP A 415 -3.54 -2.06 3.01
N ALA A 416 -3.37 -3.07 2.15
CA ALA A 416 -2.20 -3.96 2.17
C ALA A 416 -0.88 -3.21 1.92
N ILE A 417 -0.87 -2.19 1.04
CA ILE A 417 0.31 -1.36 0.80
C ILE A 417 0.63 -0.50 2.03
N PHE A 418 -0.36 0.15 2.64
CA PHE A 418 -0.15 0.94 3.86
C PHE A 418 0.40 0.06 4.99
N ASP A 419 -0.20 -1.11 5.22
CA ASP A 419 0.26 -2.06 6.23
C ASP A 419 1.70 -2.53 5.97
N LEU A 420 2.02 -2.86 4.71
CA LEU A 420 3.36 -3.28 4.30
C LEU A 420 4.39 -2.16 4.53
N CYS A 421 4.07 -0.92 4.15
CA CYS A 421 4.97 0.21 4.34
C CYS A 421 5.18 0.54 5.82
N GLN A 422 4.14 0.41 6.64
CA GLN A 422 4.21 0.73 8.06
C GLN A 422 5.02 -0.31 8.85
N HIS A 423 4.75 -1.60 8.60
CA HIS A 423 5.23 -2.67 9.47
C HIS A 423 6.23 -3.61 8.82
N GLY A 424 6.24 -3.71 7.48
CA GLY A 424 7.03 -4.71 6.75
C GLY A 424 6.59 -6.16 7.04
N GLY A 425 7.46 -7.10 6.69
CA GLY A 425 7.34 -8.53 7.01
C GLY A 425 6.67 -9.39 5.94
N SER A 426 7.01 -10.69 5.94
CA SER A 426 6.66 -11.63 4.85
C SER A 426 5.16 -11.84 4.69
N HIS A 427 4.42 -11.89 5.81
CA HIS A 427 2.97 -12.01 5.81
C HIS A 427 2.30 -10.85 5.03
N ARG A 428 2.76 -9.61 5.19
CA ARG A 428 2.16 -8.45 4.50
C ARG A 428 2.47 -8.43 3.01
N VAL A 429 3.61 -8.98 2.59
CA VAL A 429 3.89 -9.22 1.17
C VAL A 429 2.91 -10.25 0.60
N ARG A 430 2.57 -11.31 1.36
CA ARG A 430 1.54 -12.29 0.95
C ARG A 430 0.15 -11.67 0.85
N GLU A 431 -0.26 -10.87 1.84
CA GLU A 431 -1.55 -10.17 1.80
C GLU A 431 -1.63 -9.19 0.62
N LEU A 432 -0.54 -8.46 0.33
CA LEU A 432 -0.44 -7.62 -0.85
C LEU A 432 -0.55 -8.43 -2.15
N LEU A 433 0.16 -9.56 -2.24
CA LEU A 433 0.13 -10.45 -3.40
C LEU A 433 -1.29 -10.98 -3.65
N VAL A 434 -2.01 -11.37 -2.61
CA VAL A 434 -3.42 -11.76 -2.70
C VAL A 434 -4.30 -10.59 -3.15
N ALA A 435 -4.13 -9.40 -2.54
CA ALA A 435 -4.94 -8.23 -2.86
C ALA A 435 -4.77 -7.79 -4.33
N VAL A 436 -3.54 -7.74 -4.85
CA VAL A 436 -3.30 -7.39 -6.26
C VAL A 436 -3.83 -8.47 -7.21
N GLY A 437 -3.72 -9.74 -6.83
CA GLY A 437 -4.29 -10.86 -7.61
C GLY A 437 -5.82 -10.80 -7.69
N GLN A 438 -6.50 -10.46 -6.59
CA GLN A 438 -7.95 -10.31 -6.56
C GLN A 438 -8.42 -9.12 -7.40
N LEU A 439 -7.68 -8.01 -7.39
CA LEU A 439 -7.98 -6.86 -8.25
C LEU A 439 -7.73 -7.20 -9.73
N ASP A 440 -6.62 -7.87 -10.06
CA ASP A 440 -6.34 -8.37 -11.42
C ASP A 440 -7.45 -9.30 -11.93
N ARG A 441 -7.92 -10.25 -11.10
CA ARG A 441 -9.07 -11.12 -11.40
C ARG A 441 -10.35 -10.31 -11.69
N THR A 442 -10.59 -9.26 -10.92
CA THR A 442 -11.77 -8.41 -11.11
C THR A 442 -11.69 -7.66 -12.44
N VAL A 443 -10.51 -7.11 -12.76
CA VAL A 443 -10.24 -6.44 -14.04
C VAL A 443 -10.39 -7.43 -15.19
N SER A 444 -9.81 -8.62 -15.08
CA SER A 444 -9.77 -9.61 -16.15
C SER A 444 -11.15 -10.05 -16.63
N MET A 445 -12.16 -10.01 -15.76
CA MET A 445 -13.51 -10.46 -16.08
C MET A 445 -14.38 -9.41 -16.78
N ARG A 446 -14.02 -8.12 -16.76
CA ARG A 446 -14.87 -7.03 -17.28
C ARG A 446 -14.22 -6.22 -18.39
N SER A 447 -14.94 -5.99 -19.49
CA SER A 447 -14.41 -5.24 -20.65
C SER A 447 -14.09 -3.79 -20.33
N ASP A 448 -15.00 -3.09 -19.66
CA ASP A 448 -14.86 -1.69 -19.23
C ASP A 448 -13.58 -1.41 -18.43
N LEU A 449 -13.11 -2.39 -17.65
CA LEU A 449 -11.86 -2.32 -16.90
C LEU A 449 -10.64 -2.69 -17.74
N ARG A 450 -10.74 -3.73 -18.58
CA ARG A 450 -9.64 -4.17 -19.47
C ARG A 450 -9.22 -3.11 -20.47
N ASP A 451 -10.15 -2.26 -20.90
CA ASP A 451 -9.87 -1.15 -21.81
C ASP A 451 -9.00 -0.05 -21.18
N ARG A 452 -8.88 -0.04 -19.84
CA ARG A 452 -8.19 1.01 -19.06
C ARG A 452 -6.97 0.51 -18.31
N ILE A 453 -6.96 -0.76 -17.92
CA ILE A 453 -5.97 -1.36 -17.04
C ILE A 453 -5.33 -2.54 -17.75
N GLU A 454 -3.99 -2.53 -17.83
CA GLU A 454 -3.22 -3.64 -18.36
C GLU A 454 -3.28 -4.85 -17.41
N PRO A 455 -3.10 -6.10 -17.91
CA PRO A 455 -2.88 -7.25 -17.04
C PRO A 455 -1.71 -7.01 -16.07
N LEU A 456 -1.88 -7.44 -14.81
CA LEU A 456 -0.82 -7.39 -13.79
C LEU A 456 0.43 -8.10 -14.30
N VAL A 457 1.64 -7.60 -14.06
CA VAL A 457 2.87 -8.36 -14.35
C VAL A 457 3.82 -8.21 -13.18
N LEU A 458 4.35 -9.32 -12.70
CA LEU A 458 5.35 -9.37 -11.62
C LEU A 458 6.66 -9.89 -12.21
N ARG A 459 7.77 -9.17 -12.06
CA ARG A 459 9.10 -9.56 -12.58
C ARG A 459 10.12 -9.75 -11.47
N SER A 460 9.99 -9.05 -10.35
CA SER A 460 10.99 -9.08 -9.28
C SER A 460 10.93 -10.39 -8.48
N PRO A 461 12.02 -11.16 -8.34
CA PRO A 461 12.05 -12.37 -7.50
C PRO A 461 11.75 -12.07 -6.02
N SER A 462 11.89 -10.81 -5.60
CA SER A 462 11.49 -10.34 -4.26
C SER A 462 10.03 -10.65 -3.93
N TRP A 463 9.12 -10.70 -4.92
CA TRP A 463 7.72 -11.10 -4.69
C TRP A 463 7.58 -12.49 -4.08
N ILE A 464 8.51 -13.39 -4.38
CA ILE A 464 8.51 -14.75 -3.85
C ILE A 464 9.42 -14.83 -2.63
N GLU A 465 10.63 -14.28 -2.71
CA GLU A 465 11.62 -14.37 -1.63
C GLU A 465 11.17 -13.66 -0.35
N ARG A 466 10.54 -12.49 -0.47
CA ARG A 466 10.02 -11.73 0.67
C ARG A 466 8.68 -12.27 1.16
N ALA A 467 7.89 -12.89 0.28
CA ALA A 467 6.62 -13.49 0.64
C ALA A 467 6.75 -14.87 1.28
N TRP A 468 7.89 -15.57 1.14
CA TRP A 468 8.02 -16.97 1.56
C TRP A 468 7.59 -17.19 3.04
N PRO A 469 6.61 -18.09 3.31
CA PRO A 469 6.11 -18.30 4.66
C PRO A 469 7.12 -18.95 5.62
N GLU A 470 6.97 -18.70 6.91
CA GLU A 470 7.75 -19.37 7.96
C GLU A 470 7.07 -20.66 8.44
N GLU A 471 5.72 -20.69 8.50
CA GLU A 471 4.96 -21.86 8.92
C GLU A 471 4.94 -22.95 7.84
N SER A 472 5.29 -24.19 8.18
CA SER A 472 5.40 -25.31 7.22
C SER A 472 4.09 -25.60 6.46
N ARG A 473 2.93 -25.42 7.10
CA ARG A 473 1.63 -25.57 6.43
C ARG A 473 1.44 -24.52 5.34
N GLU A 474 1.71 -23.25 5.66
CA GLU A 474 1.57 -22.16 4.69
C GLU A 474 2.64 -22.25 3.60
N GLN A 475 3.85 -22.74 3.91
CA GLN A 475 4.87 -23.06 2.90
C GLN A 475 4.37 -24.08 1.88
N ALA A 476 3.67 -25.13 2.34
CA ALA A 476 3.04 -26.10 1.44
C ALA A 476 1.99 -25.44 0.53
N GLU A 477 1.12 -24.60 1.10
CA GLU A 477 0.10 -23.85 0.35
C GLU A 477 0.74 -22.94 -0.72
N PHE A 478 1.77 -22.19 -0.34
CA PHE A 478 2.48 -21.26 -1.21
C PHE A 478 3.30 -21.98 -2.30
N ALA A 479 3.97 -23.08 -1.97
CA ALA A 479 4.76 -23.83 -2.92
C ALA A 479 3.91 -24.56 -3.97
N ILE A 480 2.75 -25.11 -3.57
CA ILE A 480 1.80 -25.70 -4.51
C ILE A 480 1.30 -24.64 -5.49
N ALA A 481 0.91 -23.48 -4.95
CA ALA A 481 0.44 -22.36 -5.75
C ALA A 481 1.50 -21.86 -6.74
N LEU A 482 2.73 -21.63 -6.26
CA LEU A 482 3.86 -21.18 -7.07
C LEU A 482 4.15 -22.17 -8.21
N ALA A 483 4.26 -23.45 -7.89
CA ALA A 483 4.57 -24.48 -8.88
C ALA A 483 3.54 -24.53 -10.02
N LEU A 484 2.24 -24.42 -9.69
CA LEU A 484 1.17 -24.34 -10.69
C LEU A 484 1.19 -23.02 -11.47
N ALA A 485 1.44 -21.91 -10.78
CA ALA A 485 1.45 -20.59 -11.37
C ALA A 485 2.64 -20.33 -12.30
N THR A 486 3.68 -21.15 -12.26
CA THR A 486 4.89 -21.01 -13.09
C THR A 486 5.21 -22.26 -13.90
N MET A 487 4.17 -23.01 -14.30
CA MET A 487 4.33 -24.14 -15.21
C MET A 487 4.95 -23.72 -16.54
N GLU A 488 5.58 -24.68 -17.20
CA GLU A 488 6.06 -24.53 -18.57
C GLU A 488 4.89 -24.28 -19.54
N ASN A 489 5.12 -23.45 -20.56
CA ASN A 489 4.11 -23.16 -21.59
C ASN A 489 3.91 -24.37 -22.51
N VAL A 490 2.73 -24.45 -23.14
CA VAL A 490 2.45 -25.47 -24.17
C VAL A 490 2.49 -24.80 -25.53
N ASP A 491 3.58 -24.97 -26.28
CA ASP A 491 3.81 -24.22 -27.53
C ASP A 491 3.58 -22.70 -27.32
N LYS A 492 2.63 -22.08 -28.03
CA LYS A 492 2.28 -20.66 -27.91
C LYS A 492 1.33 -20.36 -26.74
N VAL A 493 0.81 -21.40 -26.07
CA VAL A 493 -0.13 -21.26 -24.96
C VAL A 493 0.63 -21.03 -23.65
N SER A 494 0.51 -19.81 -23.13
CA SER A 494 1.11 -19.43 -21.85
C SER A 494 0.37 -20.06 -20.68
N HIS A 495 1.07 -20.52 -19.66
CA HIS A 495 0.46 -21.00 -18.40
C HIS A 495 -0.56 -20.01 -17.82
N ARG A 496 -0.31 -18.70 -17.99
CA ARG A 496 -1.21 -17.65 -17.51
C ARG A 496 -2.59 -17.68 -18.18
N GLN A 497 -2.72 -18.21 -19.40
CA GLN A 497 -4.00 -18.29 -20.11
C GLN A 497 -4.99 -19.28 -19.48
N TYR A 498 -4.52 -20.14 -18.57
CA TYR A 498 -5.41 -20.96 -17.74
C TYR A 498 -5.98 -20.20 -16.54
N PHE A 499 -5.42 -19.03 -16.20
CA PHE A 499 -5.87 -18.19 -15.09
C PHE A 499 -6.63 -16.97 -15.63
N ALA A 500 -6.05 -16.21 -16.55
CA ALA A 500 -6.61 -14.95 -17.06
C ALA A 500 -6.64 -14.90 -18.60
N PRO A 501 -7.61 -14.20 -19.22
CA PRO A 501 -7.75 -14.05 -20.67
C PRO A 501 -6.70 -13.07 -21.24
N VAL A 502 -5.44 -13.50 -21.26
CA VAL A 502 -4.30 -12.73 -21.79
C VAL A 502 -3.82 -13.27 -23.14
N LYS A 503 -3.11 -12.46 -23.92
CA LYS A 503 -2.59 -12.85 -25.24
C LYS A 503 -1.46 -13.89 -25.16
N GLY A 504 -0.57 -13.78 -24.18
CA GLY A 504 0.56 -14.73 -24.02
C GLY A 504 1.60 -14.31 -22.97
N GLY A 505 2.78 -14.94 -23.03
CA GLY A 505 3.94 -14.61 -22.18
C GLY A 505 4.95 -13.67 -22.86
N GLY A 506 5.91 -13.14 -22.10
CA GLY A 506 6.99 -12.31 -22.64
C GLY A 506 6.55 -10.88 -22.98
N ALA A 507 6.79 -10.43 -24.22
CA ALA A 507 6.47 -9.07 -24.64
C ALA A 507 4.95 -8.76 -24.65
N SER A 508 4.10 -9.77 -24.88
CA SER A 508 2.64 -9.64 -24.90
C SER A 508 1.98 -9.83 -23.52
N ALA A 509 2.78 -9.96 -22.46
CA ALA A 509 2.31 -10.17 -21.09
C ALA A 509 1.34 -9.12 -20.56
N ARG A 510 1.42 -7.91 -21.11
CA ARG A 510 0.59 -6.75 -20.76
C ARG A 510 -0.59 -6.55 -21.70
N GLN A 511 -0.96 -7.57 -22.47
CA GLN A 511 -2.08 -7.50 -23.42
C GLN A 511 -3.16 -8.53 -23.06
N TRP A 512 -4.40 -8.05 -23.01
CA TRP A 512 -5.58 -8.92 -22.95
C TRP A 512 -5.74 -9.70 -24.26
N ALA A 513 -6.46 -10.82 -24.22
CA ALA A 513 -6.72 -11.62 -25.41
C ALA A 513 -7.62 -10.87 -26.42
N ASP A 514 -7.29 -11.00 -27.71
CA ASP A 514 -8.08 -10.40 -28.79
C ASP A 514 -9.44 -11.10 -28.93
N ASP A 515 -9.46 -12.44 -28.88
CA ASP A 515 -10.67 -13.26 -28.86
C ASP A 515 -11.00 -13.71 -27.42
N MET A 516 -11.92 -12.98 -26.80
CA MET A 516 -12.38 -13.26 -25.44
C MET A 516 -13.20 -14.55 -25.33
N ALA A 517 -13.91 -14.97 -26.38
CA ALA A 517 -14.71 -16.19 -26.35
C ALA A 517 -13.79 -17.42 -26.31
N ALA A 518 -12.79 -17.46 -27.19
CA ALA A 518 -11.79 -18.52 -27.20
C ALA A 518 -10.94 -18.51 -25.91
N ALA A 519 -10.57 -17.33 -25.41
CA ALA A 519 -9.79 -17.23 -24.17
C ALA A 519 -10.54 -17.77 -22.95
N ARG A 520 -11.86 -17.50 -22.83
CA ARG A 520 -12.69 -17.98 -21.72
C ARG A 520 -12.78 -19.50 -21.64
N VAL A 521 -12.79 -20.19 -22.79
CA VAL A 521 -12.83 -21.66 -22.81
C VAL A 521 -11.59 -22.28 -22.15
N ARG A 522 -10.46 -21.57 -22.10
CA ARG A 522 -9.21 -22.03 -21.48
C ARG A 522 -9.13 -21.80 -19.95
N LEU A 523 -9.94 -20.91 -19.37
CA LEU A 523 -9.82 -20.49 -17.96
C LEU A 523 -10.18 -21.61 -16.96
N ALA A 524 -9.20 -22.20 -16.30
CA ALA A 524 -9.32 -23.27 -15.31
C ALA A 524 -9.81 -22.82 -13.93
N PHE A 525 -9.56 -21.58 -13.56
CA PHE A 525 -9.76 -21.08 -12.20
C PHE A 525 -10.87 -20.01 -12.11
N ASP A 526 -11.98 -20.25 -12.80
CA ASP A 526 -13.16 -19.36 -12.78
C ASP A 526 -14.02 -19.53 -11.52
N SER A 527 -13.91 -20.67 -10.83
CA SER A 527 -14.57 -21.03 -9.57
C SER A 527 -13.67 -20.82 -8.34
N PRO A 528 -14.22 -20.65 -7.12
CA PRO A 528 -13.42 -20.67 -5.88
C PRO A 528 -12.90 -22.05 -5.47
N ASP A 529 -13.34 -23.14 -6.13
CA ASP A 529 -12.89 -24.50 -5.85
C ASP A 529 -11.55 -24.80 -6.55
N PHE A 530 -10.46 -24.74 -5.76
CA PHE A 530 -9.11 -25.04 -6.23
C PHE A 530 -8.96 -26.44 -6.82
N VAL A 531 -9.52 -27.47 -6.18
CA VAL A 531 -9.36 -28.87 -6.60
C VAL A 531 -10.03 -29.08 -7.94
N ARG A 532 -11.25 -28.56 -8.12
CA ARG A 532 -11.94 -28.54 -9.41
C ARG A 532 -11.12 -27.79 -10.47
N GLY A 533 -10.58 -26.63 -10.12
CA GLY A 533 -9.77 -25.82 -11.02
C GLY A 533 -8.51 -26.54 -11.50
N ALA A 534 -7.78 -27.20 -10.60
CA ALA A 534 -6.61 -27.99 -10.93
C ALA A 534 -6.92 -29.18 -11.87
N ILE A 535 -8.08 -29.84 -11.68
CA ILE A 535 -8.54 -30.91 -12.58
C ILE A 535 -8.94 -30.35 -13.95
N LEU A 536 -9.60 -29.19 -14.02
CA LEU A 536 -9.95 -28.53 -15.28
C LEU A 536 -8.71 -28.05 -16.03
N LEU A 537 -7.73 -27.50 -15.32
CA LEU A 537 -6.41 -27.17 -15.84
C LEU A 537 -5.79 -28.41 -16.50
N ALA A 538 -5.82 -29.55 -15.81
CA ALA A 538 -5.26 -30.79 -16.32
C ALA A 538 -5.86 -31.17 -17.69
N LYS A 539 -7.19 -31.19 -17.76
CA LYS A 539 -7.94 -31.56 -18.96
C LYS A 539 -7.62 -30.62 -20.13
N ARG A 540 -7.58 -29.30 -19.86
CA ARG A 540 -7.33 -28.28 -20.90
C ARG A 540 -5.89 -28.29 -21.39
N ARG A 541 -4.93 -28.44 -20.46
CA ARG A 541 -3.51 -28.51 -20.81
C ARG A 541 -3.22 -29.73 -21.68
N LEU A 542 -3.76 -30.90 -21.33
CA LEU A 542 -3.61 -32.12 -22.15
C LEU A 542 -4.21 -31.95 -23.55
N LEU A 543 -5.35 -31.25 -23.68
CA LEU A 543 -5.94 -30.94 -24.99
C LEU A 543 -5.07 -29.97 -25.81
N ASP A 544 -4.49 -28.94 -25.17
CA ASP A 544 -3.58 -28.02 -25.83
C ASP A 544 -2.28 -28.73 -26.27
N GLU A 545 -1.79 -29.68 -25.48
CA GLU A 545 -0.61 -30.50 -25.78
C GLU A 545 -0.85 -31.43 -26.98
N GLU A 546 -2.02 -32.07 -27.04
CA GLU A 546 -2.43 -32.87 -28.21
C GLU A 546 -2.53 -32.01 -29.47
N ARG A 547 -3.13 -30.81 -29.38
CA ARG A 547 -3.22 -29.87 -30.51
C ARG A 547 -1.86 -29.38 -30.99
N ALA A 548 -0.96 -29.04 -30.06
CA ALA A 548 0.41 -28.66 -30.41
C ALA A 548 1.13 -29.80 -31.15
N SER A 549 0.95 -31.03 -30.67
CA SER A 549 1.53 -32.23 -31.31
C SER A 549 1.00 -32.44 -32.73
N GLN A 550 -0.30 -32.22 -32.97
CA GLN A 550 -0.93 -32.32 -34.30
C GLN A 550 -0.42 -31.22 -35.25
N ASN A 551 -0.38 -29.96 -34.81
CA ASN A 551 0.07 -28.84 -35.64
C ASN A 551 1.54 -29.00 -36.09
N HIS A 552 2.40 -29.55 -35.23
CA HIS A 552 3.79 -29.83 -35.58
C HIS A 552 3.95 -31.02 -36.54
N SER A 553 2.95 -31.90 -36.66
CA SER A 553 2.97 -33.00 -37.63
C SER A 553 2.56 -32.58 -39.05
N GLU A 554 1.92 -31.41 -39.20
CA GLU A 554 1.34 -30.93 -40.48
C GLU A 554 2.15 -29.79 -41.15
N GLY A 555 3.22 -29.23 -40.54
CA GLY A 555 3.98 -28.09 -41.08
C GLY A 555 5.51 -28.14 -40.90
N GLU A 556 6.23 -27.83 -42.00
CA GLU A 556 7.67 -27.58 -42.21
C GLU A 556 8.72 -28.37 -41.40
N ALA A 557 9.46 -29.21 -42.14
CA ALA A 557 10.69 -29.85 -41.69
C ALA A 557 11.81 -28.83 -41.41
N SER A 558 12.26 -28.71 -40.16
CA SER A 558 13.67 -28.38 -39.85
C SER A 558 14.04 -28.76 -38.41
N GLY A 559 15.00 -29.68 -38.27
CA GLY A 559 15.68 -30.01 -37.01
C GLY A 559 15.86 -31.52 -36.81
N PRO A 560 17.09 -32.02 -36.58
CA PRO A 560 17.34 -33.44 -36.36
C PRO A 560 16.63 -33.90 -35.07
N LEU A 561 15.98 -35.06 -35.16
CA LEU A 561 15.36 -35.85 -34.10
C LEU A 561 15.81 -35.49 -32.67
N ASP A 562 15.10 -34.57 -32.03
CA ASP A 562 15.03 -34.55 -30.57
C ASP A 562 13.67 -34.00 -30.11
N LYS A 563 12.94 -34.84 -29.35
CA LYS A 563 11.75 -34.55 -28.52
C LYS A 563 10.35 -34.56 -29.19
N ARG A 564 9.95 -35.74 -29.69
CA ARG A 564 8.56 -36.14 -30.01
C ARG A 564 7.82 -36.76 -28.79
N GLY A 565 8.02 -36.18 -27.60
CA GLY A 565 7.54 -36.75 -26.35
C GLY A 565 6.50 -35.87 -25.67
N LYS A 566 5.72 -36.49 -24.78
CA LYS A 566 4.78 -35.78 -23.90
C LYS A 566 5.49 -34.66 -23.13
N LEU A 567 4.92 -33.45 -23.05
CA LEU A 567 5.39 -32.32 -22.25
C LEU A 567 5.00 -32.45 -20.76
N GLY A 568 3.77 -32.91 -20.49
CA GLY A 568 3.30 -33.12 -19.12
C GLY A 568 3.30 -31.86 -18.24
N PHE A 569 3.49 -32.07 -16.93
CA PHE A 569 3.36 -31.03 -15.89
C PHE A 569 4.69 -30.79 -15.18
N HIS A 570 5.39 -29.73 -15.62
CA HIS A 570 6.67 -29.28 -15.07
C HIS A 570 6.70 -27.76 -14.89
N SER A 571 7.56 -27.29 -14.00
CA SER A 571 7.83 -25.86 -13.84
C SER A 571 8.80 -25.39 -14.92
N ARG A 572 8.64 -24.13 -15.37
CA ARG A 572 9.56 -23.52 -16.35
C ARG A 572 11.03 -23.54 -15.89
N GLU A 573 11.24 -23.43 -14.57
CA GLU A 573 12.54 -23.46 -13.91
C GLU A 573 12.45 -24.30 -12.62
N ARG A 574 13.57 -24.93 -12.26
CA ARG A 574 13.64 -25.86 -11.12
C ARG A 574 13.31 -25.21 -9.78
N GLY A 575 13.63 -23.93 -9.61
CA GLY A 575 13.42 -23.22 -8.34
C GLY A 575 11.95 -22.94 -8.00
N PHE A 576 11.01 -23.15 -8.94
CA PHE A 576 9.58 -23.01 -8.67
C PHE A 576 8.88 -24.32 -8.31
N ALA A 577 9.50 -25.47 -8.59
CA ALA A 577 8.85 -26.76 -8.43
C ALA A 577 8.61 -27.07 -6.95
N ALA A 578 7.46 -27.67 -6.64
CA ALA A 578 7.14 -28.08 -5.29
C ALA A 578 8.00 -29.29 -4.86
N ARG A 579 8.24 -29.42 -3.56
CA ARG A 579 8.83 -30.63 -2.99
C ARG A 579 7.72 -31.61 -2.63
N LEU A 580 8.01 -32.90 -2.64
CA LEU A 580 7.03 -33.94 -2.27
C LEU A 580 6.42 -33.72 -0.88
N GLU A 581 7.23 -33.23 0.07
CA GLU A 581 6.81 -32.89 1.43
C GLU A 581 5.72 -31.80 1.48
N HIS A 582 5.69 -30.89 0.50
CA HIS A 582 4.64 -29.86 0.40
C HIS A 582 3.27 -30.45 0.03
N LEU A 583 3.22 -31.63 -0.59
CA LEU A 583 1.96 -32.26 -0.99
C LEU A 583 1.29 -33.05 0.13
N VAL A 584 2.03 -33.44 1.17
CA VAL A 584 1.51 -34.24 2.28
C VAL A 584 0.38 -33.52 3.03
N PRO A 585 0.53 -32.24 3.46
CA PRO A 585 -0.58 -31.52 4.09
C PRO A 585 -1.79 -31.36 3.16
N PHE A 586 -1.56 -31.27 1.85
CA PHE A 586 -2.63 -31.13 0.87
C PHE A 586 -3.45 -32.41 0.72
N TRP A 587 -2.80 -33.59 0.67
CA TRP A 587 -3.50 -34.88 0.64
C TRP A 587 -4.35 -35.11 1.89
N LEU A 588 -3.81 -34.74 3.05
CA LEU A 588 -4.47 -34.89 4.35
C LEU A 588 -5.57 -33.86 4.62
N GLY A 589 -5.89 -32.98 3.65
CA GLY A 589 -6.90 -31.94 3.83
C GLY A 589 -6.52 -30.86 4.85
N ARG A 590 -5.22 -30.75 5.18
CA ARG A 590 -4.70 -29.79 6.17
C ARG A 590 -4.40 -28.43 5.57
N THR A 591 -4.39 -28.26 4.25
CA THR A 591 -4.20 -26.96 3.57
C THR A 591 -5.49 -26.14 3.49
N ARG A 592 -5.36 -24.83 3.30
CA ARG A 592 -6.46 -23.93 2.92
C ARG A 592 -6.50 -23.75 1.41
N ASP A 593 -7.35 -24.53 0.75
CA ASP A 593 -7.44 -24.57 -0.71
C ASP A 593 -7.74 -23.21 -1.35
N ALA A 594 -8.57 -22.38 -0.71
CA ALA A 594 -8.84 -21.01 -1.16
C ALA A 594 -7.58 -20.14 -1.20
N ARG A 595 -6.67 -20.31 -0.24
CA ARG A 595 -5.42 -19.56 -0.18
C ARG A 595 -4.43 -20.04 -1.26
N ILE A 596 -4.38 -21.34 -1.53
CA ILE A 596 -3.60 -21.89 -2.66
C ILE A 596 -4.08 -21.25 -3.96
N LEU A 597 -5.40 -21.15 -4.15
CA LEU A 597 -5.98 -20.50 -5.32
C LEU A 597 -5.62 -19.01 -5.42
N ASP A 598 -5.74 -18.26 -4.33
CA ASP A 598 -5.41 -16.83 -4.30
C ASP A 598 -3.93 -16.59 -4.66
N TYR A 599 -3.02 -17.38 -4.07
CA TYR A 599 -1.60 -17.33 -4.43
C TYR A 599 -1.35 -17.74 -5.87
N ALA A 600 -1.98 -18.83 -6.35
CA ALA A 600 -1.76 -19.34 -7.69
C ALA A 600 -2.22 -18.33 -8.74
N TRP A 601 -3.36 -17.68 -8.50
CA TRP A 601 -3.85 -16.61 -9.37
C TRP A 601 -2.85 -15.46 -9.44
N ALA A 602 -2.46 -14.90 -8.30
CA ALA A 602 -1.54 -13.76 -8.26
C ALA A 602 -0.18 -14.09 -8.87
N LEU A 603 0.41 -15.24 -8.52
CA LEU A 603 1.69 -15.70 -9.03
C LEU A 603 1.64 -16.09 -10.51
N SER A 604 0.46 -16.32 -11.10
CA SER A 604 0.34 -16.59 -12.54
C SER A 604 0.75 -15.38 -13.39
N ALA A 605 0.79 -14.19 -12.78
CA ALA A 605 1.33 -12.96 -13.37
C ALA A 605 2.86 -12.87 -13.31
N TYR A 606 3.54 -13.83 -12.66
CA TYR A 606 4.98 -13.82 -12.46
C TYR A 606 5.77 -14.21 -13.71
N GLN A 607 6.73 -13.38 -14.10
CA GLN A 607 7.55 -13.50 -15.31
C GLN A 607 9.05 -13.37 -15.05
N GLY A 608 9.46 -13.26 -13.78
CA GLY A 608 10.86 -13.22 -13.40
C GLY A 608 11.54 -14.58 -13.39
N SER A 609 12.81 -14.56 -12.97
CA SER A 609 13.65 -15.75 -12.75
C SER A 609 13.24 -16.51 -11.49
N ALA A 610 13.69 -17.76 -11.35
CA ALA A 610 13.49 -18.49 -10.11
C ALA A 610 14.05 -17.74 -8.89
N PRO A 611 13.35 -17.80 -7.73
CA PRO A 611 13.80 -17.17 -6.50
C PRO A 611 14.98 -17.92 -5.88
N ASN A 612 15.83 -17.22 -5.13
CA ASN A 612 16.84 -17.85 -4.30
C ASN A 612 16.29 -18.13 -2.90
N LEU A 613 15.76 -19.34 -2.71
CA LEU A 613 15.16 -19.78 -1.45
C LEU A 613 16.08 -20.69 -0.61
N ALA A 614 17.35 -20.86 -0.99
CA ALA A 614 18.24 -21.85 -0.37
C ALA A 614 18.41 -21.64 1.14
N SER A 615 18.48 -20.39 1.59
CA SER A 615 18.59 -20.03 3.02
C SER A 615 17.27 -20.11 3.80
N ARG A 616 16.12 -20.16 3.11
CA ARG A 616 14.78 -20.14 3.71
C ARG A 616 14.13 -21.51 3.81
N LEU A 617 14.58 -22.46 2.99
CA LEU A 617 14.01 -23.80 2.97
C LEU A 617 14.72 -24.70 3.98
N PRO A 618 13.96 -25.49 4.77
CA PRO A 618 14.57 -26.51 5.61
C PRO A 618 15.28 -27.56 4.76
N ALA A 619 16.15 -28.33 5.42
CA ALA A 619 16.77 -29.51 4.82
C ALA A 619 15.69 -30.40 4.21
N ARG A 620 15.94 -30.87 2.98
CA ARG A 620 15.01 -31.70 2.23
C ARG A 620 14.65 -32.94 3.05
N ARG A 621 13.35 -33.20 3.24
CA ARG A 621 12.87 -34.48 3.75
C ARG A 621 12.09 -35.20 2.66
N THR A 622 12.44 -36.44 2.42
CA THR A 622 11.60 -37.33 1.62
C THR A 622 10.51 -37.84 2.55
N PRO A 623 9.21 -37.65 2.25
CA PRO A 623 8.14 -38.19 3.08
C PRO A 623 8.30 -39.71 3.20
N ASP A 624 7.95 -40.31 4.35
CA ASP A 624 8.09 -41.77 4.52
C ASP A 624 7.16 -42.54 3.58
N TRP A 625 5.98 -41.98 3.31
CA TRP A 625 4.94 -42.59 2.49
C TRP A 625 4.45 -41.63 1.40
N VAL A 626 3.92 -42.21 0.32
CA VAL A 626 3.30 -41.50 -0.82
C VAL A 626 2.09 -42.31 -1.26
N PRO A 627 0.91 -41.69 -1.53
CA PRO A 627 -0.23 -42.42 -2.05
C PRO A 627 0.15 -43.17 -3.34
N TYR A 628 -0.10 -44.48 -3.40
CA TYR A 628 0.31 -45.27 -4.57
C TYR A 628 -0.34 -44.75 -5.86
N LEU A 629 -1.62 -44.41 -5.82
CA LEU A 629 -2.32 -43.78 -6.94
C LEU A 629 -1.67 -42.44 -7.36
N TYR A 630 -1.20 -41.62 -6.42
CA TYR A 630 -0.45 -40.41 -6.74
C TYR A 630 0.85 -40.74 -7.48
N ALA A 631 1.61 -41.75 -7.02
CA ALA A 631 2.85 -42.15 -7.67
C ALA A 631 2.62 -42.55 -9.14
N LEU A 632 1.59 -43.37 -9.41
CA LEU A 632 1.19 -43.76 -10.77
C LEU A 632 0.80 -42.56 -11.62
N LEU A 633 -0.08 -41.69 -11.10
CA LEU A 633 -0.50 -40.48 -11.80
C LEU A 633 0.67 -39.55 -12.08
N ARG A 634 1.57 -39.37 -11.11
CA ARG A 634 2.69 -38.45 -11.24
C ARG A 634 3.66 -38.92 -12.31
N ILE A 635 3.98 -40.21 -12.37
CA ILE A 635 4.80 -40.78 -13.46
C ILE A 635 4.06 -40.66 -14.79
N ALA A 636 2.77 -41.01 -14.83
CA ALA A 636 1.97 -40.87 -16.04
C ALA A 636 1.91 -39.42 -16.53
N LEU A 637 1.90 -38.41 -15.65
CA LEU A 637 1.78 -36.98 -15.96
C LEU A 637 3.12 -36.26 -16.19
N THR A 638 4.24 -36.95 -16.05
CA THR A 638 5.59 -36.43 -16.31
C THR A 638 5.93 -36.57 -17.79
N SER A 639 6.68 -35.61 -18.35
CA SER A 639 7.26 -35.74 -19.69
C SER A 639 8.17 -36.96 -19.82
N ASP A 640 8.21 -37.54 -21.02
CA ASP A 640 9.08 -38.68 -21.30
C ASP A 640 10.55 -38.30 -21.06
N GLY A 641 10.95 -37.07 -21.40
CA GLY A 641 12.30 -36.57 -21.17
C GLY A 641 12.69 -36.45 -19.68
N GLU A 642 11.82 -35.90 -18.83
CA GLU A 642 12.11 -35.83 -17.38
C GLU A 642 12.03 -37.21 -16.72
N LEU A 643 11.17 -38.11 -17.22
CA LEU A 643 11.08 -39.47 -16.72
C LEU A 643 12.35 -40.28 -17.06
N ARG A 644 12.84 -40.21 -18.31
CA ARG A 644 14.13 -40.80 -18.70
C ARG A 644 15.26 -40.25 -17.85
N ASN A 645 15.32 -38.94 -17.64
CA ASN A 645 16.30 -38.30 -16.75
C ASN A 645 16.20 -38.81 -15.30
N ALA A 646 15.00 -39.06 -14.79
CA ALA A 646 14.82 -39.63 -13.45
C ALA A 646 15.33 -41.07 -13.38
N PHE A 647 15.03 -41.91 -14.38
CA PHE A 647 15.52 -43.30 -14.46
C PHE A 647 17.04 -43.38 -14.58
N THR A 648 17.66 -42.57 -15.44
CA THR A 648 19.12 -42.51 -15.56
C THR A 648 19.78 -42.15 -14.22
N ARG A 649 19.20 -41.21 -13.46
CA ARG A 649 19.72 -40.87 -12.12
C ARG A 649 19.53 -41.98 -11.10
N LEU A 650 18.40 -42.70 -11.16
CA LEU A 650 18.16 -43.83 -10.25
C LEU A 650 19.16 -44.95 -10.48
N ALA A 651 19.37 -45.34 -11.75
CA ALA A 651 20.35 -46.34 -12.14
C ALA A 651 21.77 -45.89 -11.78
N GLY A 652 22.17 -44.66 -12.16
CA GLY A 652 23.51 -44.14 -11.91
C GLY A 652 23.85 -43.91 -10.43
N ARG A 653 22.85 -43.74 -9.55
CA ARG A 653 23.05 -43.62 -8.09
C ARG A 653 22.76 -44.91 -7.34
N ASN A 654 22.43 -46.01 -8.02
CA ASN A 654 22.06 -47.29 -7.42
C ASN A 654 20.92 -47.17 -6.37
N LEU A 655 19.97 -46.25 -6.62
CA LEU A 655 18.85 -45.94 -5.71
C LEU A 655 17.59 -46.76 -6.02
N GLY A 656 17.57 -47.47 -7.14
CA GLY A 656 16.47 -48.30 -7.62
C GLY A 656 16.84 -48.99 -8.93
N GLN A 657 15.98 -49.88 -9.40
CA GLN A 657 16.18 -50.63 -10.64
C GLN A 657 15.04 -50.36 -11.64
N PRO A 658 15.01 -49.16 -12.25
CA PRO A 658 14.01 -48.86 -13.27
C PRO A 658 14.20 -49.76 -14.51
N PRO A 659 13.17 -49.93 -15.37
CA PRO A 659 13.29 -50.64 -16.63
C PRO A 659 14.39 -50.04 -17.52
N SER A 660 15.02 -50.87 -18.36
CA SER A 660 16.05 -50.42 -19.31
C SER A 660 15.46 -49.39 -20.28
N ILE A 661 16.11 -48.23 -20.43
CA ILE A 661 15.66 -47.06 -21.22
C ILE A 661 15.89 -47.27 -22.74
N ALA A 662 16.24 -48.49 -23.17
CA ALA A 662 16.63 -48.80 -24.55
C ALA A 662 15.50 -48.64 -25.58
N ASP A 663 14.23 -48.64 -25.15
CA ASP A 663 13.07 -48.53 -26.03
C ASP A 663 12.38 -47.16 -25.95
N ASP A 664 11.81 -46.73 -27.08
CA ASP A 664 10.89 -45.60 -27.16
C ASP A 664 9.55 -45.95 -26.49
N PHE A 665 9.48 -45.83 -25.16
CA PHE A 665 8.21 -45.94 -24.46
C PHE A 665 7.37 -44.67 -24.64
N VAL A 666 6.07 -44.85 -24.84
CA VAL A 666 5.07 -43.78 -24.78
C VAL A 666 4.08 -44.16 -23.68
N LEU A 667 3.90 -43.28 -22.70
CA LEU A 667 2.97 -43.48 -21.59
C LEU A 667 1.78 -42.50 -21.72
N PRO A 668 0.73 -42.84 -22.49
CA PRO A 668 -0.42 -41.97 -22.65
C PRO A 668 -1.22 -41.90 -21.35
N VAL A 669 -1.76 -40.72 -21.03
CA VAL A 669 -2.67 -40.59 -19.87
C VAL A 669 -4.10 -40.89 -20.30
N PRO A 670 -4.78 -41.86 -19.68
CA PRO A 670 -6.15 -42.18 -20.06
C PRO A 670 -7.10 -41.07 -19.60
N ARG A 671 -7.89 -40.51 -20.52
CA ARG A 671 -8.94 -39.52 -20.17
C ARG A 671 -9.96 -40.07 -19.18
N ASP A 672 -10.23 -41.37 -19.26
CA ASP A 672 -11.16 -42.07 -18.37
C ASP A 672 -10.70 -42.04 -16.90
N VAL A 673 -9.39 -42.02 -16.65
CA VAL A 673 -8.82 -41.89 -15.30
C VAL A 673 -9.23 -40.55 -14.68
N PHE A 674 -9.27 -39.46 -15.44
CA PHE A 674 -9.73 -38.16 -14.95
C PHE A 674 -11.23 -38.15 -14.65
N ALA A 675 -12.03 -38.85 -15.45
CA ALA A 675 -13.48 -38.95 -15.23
C ALA A 675 -13.78 -39.75 -13.95
N LEU A 676 -13.10 -40.89 -13.76
CA LEU A 676 -13.23 -41.75 -12.59
C LEU A 676 -12.79 -41.04 -11.31
N LEU A 677 -11.57 -40.49 -11.28
CA LEU A 677 -11.07 -39.78 -10.10
C LEU A 677 -11.86 -38.49 -9.82
N GLY A 678 -12.45 -37.91 -10.86
CA GLY A 678 -13.36 -36.80 -10.78
C GLY A 678 -14.68 -37.11 -10.06
N THR A 679 -15.04 -38.35 -9.74
CA THR A 679 -16.25 -38.66 -8.95
C THR A 679 -16.01 -38.59 -7.44
N ASP A 680 -14.75 -38.57 -7.01
CA ASP A 680 -14.29 -38.65 -5.62
C ASP A 680 -14.70 -39.93 -4.86
N ARG A 681 -15.05 -41.01 -5.59
CA ARG A 681 -15.44 -42.29 -4.98
C ARG A 681 -14.24 -43.22 -4.82
N PRO A 682 -14.06 -43.89 -3.65
CA PRO A 682 -12.97 -44.85 -3.45
C PRO A 682 -12.96 -46.00 -4.47
N SER A 683 -14.13 -46.52 -4.86
CA SER A 683 -14.24 -47.57 -5.89
C SER A 683 -13.69 -47.14 -7.25
N ASP A 684 -13.93 -45.89 -7.63
CA ASP A 684 -13.48 -45.34 -8.90
C ASP A 684 -11.96 -45.08 -8.87
N ALA A 685 -11.40 -44.80 -7.69
CA ALA A 685 -9.96 -44.70 -7.49
C ALA A 685 -9.24 -46.05 -7.67
N VAL A 686 -9.83 -47.14 -7.17
CA VAL A 686 -9.33 -48.50 -7.41
C VAL A 686 -9.34 -48.83 -8.91
N ARG A 687 -10.46 -48.53 -9.60
CA ARG A 687 -10.57 -48.74 -11.05
C ARG A 687 -9.56 -47.90 -11.84
N ALA A 688 -9.38 -46.63 -11.46
CA ALA A 688 -8.39 -45.74 -12.08
C ALA A 688 -6.96 -46.27 -11.90
N ARG A 689 -6.63 -46.81 -10.71
CA ARG A 689 -5.34 -47.46 -10.44
C ARG A 689 -5.12 -48.66 -11.37
N GLU A 690 -6.09 -49.56 -11.47
CA GLU A 690 -5.98 -50.75 -12.34
C GLU A 690 -5.78 -50.39 -13.81
N ILE A 691 -6.46 -49.34 -14.28
CA ILE A 691 -6.26 -48.81 -15.65
C ILE A 691 -4.83 -48.32 -15.82
N LEU A 692 -4.29 -47.55 -14.85
CA LEU A 692 -2.91 -47.07 -14.90
C LEU A 692 -1.92 -48.24 -14.90
N GLU A 693 -2.06 -49.22 -14.00
CA GLU A 693 -1.16 -50.38 -13.95
C GLU A 693 -1.13 -51.15 -15.27
N ARG A 694 -2.29 -51.43 -15.88
CA ARG A 694 -2.36 -52.08 -17.19
C ARG A 694 -1.65 -51.27 -18.27
N ARG A 695 -1.75 -49.94 -18.24
CA ARG A 695 -1.06 -49.05 -19.18
C ARG A 695 0.44 -49.05 -18.97
N PHE A 696 0.90 -49.03 -17.73
CA PHE A 696 2.33 -49.13 -17.42
C PHE A 696 2.92 -50.44 -17.95
N ILE A 697 2.24 -51.58 -17.74
CA ILE A 697 2.65 -52.86 -18.30
C ILE A 697 2.68 -52.81 -19.84
N ALA A 698 1.62 -52.27 -20.47
CA ALA A 698 1.55 -52.15 -21.93
C ALA A 698 2.62 -51.23 -22.53
N SER A 699 3.07 -50.23 -21.78
CA SER A 699 4.16 -49.32 -22.16
C SER A 699 5.56 -49.84 -21.79
N GLY A 700 5.70 -51.10 -21.36
CA GLY A 700 6.99 -51.70 -20.97
C GLY A 700 7.54 -51.24 -19.62
N LEU A 701 6.72 -50.57 -18.81
CA LEU A 701 7.06 -49.99 -17.51
C LEU A 701 6.44 -50.79 -16.36
N ALA A 702 6.59 -52.12 -16.37
CA ALA A 702 6.06 -52.99 -15.32
C ALA A 702 6.59 -52.57 -13.93
N ILE A 703 5.68 -52.30 -12.99
CA ILE A 703 5.98 -51.80 -11.65
C ILE A 703 6.44 -52.97 -10.76
N LYS A 704 7.55 -52.80 -10.02
CA LYS A 704 8.12 -53.84 -9.14
C LYS A 704 7.50 -53.85 -7.74
N HIS A 705 7.05 -52.70 -7.26
CA HIS A 705 6.47 -52.58 -5.91
C HIS A 705 5.13 -51.85 -5.93
N ARG A 706 4.09 -52.55 -5.47
CA ARG A 706 2.76 -51.97 -5.26
C ARG A 706 2.71 -51.41 -3.85
N GLY A 707 2.41 -50.11 -3.72
CA GLY A 707 2.25 -49.46 -2.42
C GLY A 707 0.91 -49.79 -1.76
N THR A 708 0.71 -49.30 -0.54
CA THR A 708 -0.58 -49.39 0.16
C THR A 708 -1.68 -48.61 -0.57
N ASP A 709 -2.89 -49.18 -0.60
CA ASP A 709 -4.07 -48.53 -1.16
C ASP A 709 -4.34 -47.16 -0.52
N THR A 710 -4.85 -46.21 -1.30
CA THR A 710 -5.12 -44.82 -0.88
C THR A 710 -6.38 -44.70 -0.02
N PHE A 711 -6.55 -45.58 0.97
CA PHE A 711 -7.69 -45.56 1.87
C PHE A 711 -7.72 -44.26 2.70
N GLY A 712 -8.88 -43.60 2.74
CA GLY A 712 -9.10 -42.38 3.50
C GLY A 712 -8.65 -41.07 2.83
N LEU A 713 -8.05 -41.12 1.64
CA LEU A 713 -7.69 -39.92 0.87
C LEU A 713 -8.73 -39.62 -0.22
N SER A 714 -9.00 -38.34 -0.48
CA SER A 714 -9.86 -37.90 -1.58
C SER A 714 -9.20 -38.21 -2.94
N PRO A 715 -9.83 -39.02 -3.81
CA PRO A 715 -9.35 -39.27 -5.17
C PRO A 715 -9.16 -37.99 -5.99
N ARG A 716 -10.06 -37.00 -5.83
CA ARG A 716 -9.94 -35.69 -6.50
C ARG A 716 -8.73 -34.90 -6.03
N ARG A 717 -8.43 -34.88 -4.72
CA ARG A 717 -7.22 -34.22 -4.19
C ARG A 717 -5.95 -34.91 -4.67
N VAL A 718 -5.94 -36.24 -4.71
CA VAL A 718 -4.82 -37.01 -5.28
C VAL A 718 -4.58 -36.61 -6.74
N LEU A 719 -5.63 -36.54 -7.56
CA LEU A 719 -5.53 -36.09 -8.95
C LEU A 719 -5.06 -34.63 -9.07
N ALA A 720 -5.63 -33.71 -8.29
CA ALA A 720 -5.25 -32.30 -8.30
C ALA A 720 -3.79 -32.08 -7.88
N SER A 721 -3.29 -32.88 -6.93
CA SER A 721 -1.87 -32.81 -6.54
C SER A 721 -0.93 -33.34 -7.63
N ALA A 722 -1.40 -34.27 -8.47
CA ALA A 722 -0.58 -34.88 -9.52
C ALA A 722 -0.29 -33.92 -10.68
N VAL A 723 -1.06 -32.83 -10.83
CA VAL A 723 -0.77 -31.76 -11.81
C VAL A 723 0.21 -30.72 -11.29
N VAL A 724 0.47 -30.68 -9.98
CA VAL A 724 1.44 -29.76 -9.38
C VAL A 724 2.84 -30.19 -9.82
N PRO A 725 3.63 -29.34 -10.48
CA PRO A 725 5.01 -29.64 -10.78
C PRO A 725 5.81 -29.93 -9.52
N ILE A 726 6.57 -31.02 -9.54
CA ILE A 726 7.46 -31.39 -8.44
C ILE A 726 8.91 -31.36 -8.89
N ASP A 727 9.81 -31.16 -7.93
CA ASP A 727 11.23 -31.14 -8.26
C ASP A 727 11.76 -32.53 -8.66
N ARG A 728 12.90 -32.49 -9.35
CA ARG A 728 13.59 -33.64 -9.90
C ARG A 728 13.96 -34.72 -8.86
N SER A 729 14.24 -34.32 -7.63
CA SER A 729 14.59 -35.25 -6.54
C SER A 729 13.35 -35.96 -6.00
N SER A 730 12.24 -35.22 -5.91
CA SER A 730 10.91 -35.75 -5.56
C SER A 730 10.45 -36.76 -6.60
N LEU A 731 10.61 -36.44 -7.89
CA LEU A 731 10.30 -37.37 -8.98
C LEU A 731 11.15 -38.65 -8.91
N ALA A 732 12.46 -38.53 -8.69
CA ALA A 732 13.33 -39.70 -8.50
C ALA A 732 12.91 -40.53 -7.28
N SER A 733 12.52 -39.89 -6.18
CA SER A 733 12.05 -40.57 -4.97
C SER A 733 10.71 -41.31 -5.18
N ILE A 734 9.87 -40.84 -6.10
CA ILE A 734 8.64 -41.55 -6.49
C ILE A 734 8.99 -42.76 -7.37
N ALA A 735 9.85 -42.57 -8.37
CA ALA A 735 10.27 -43.67 -9.24
C ALA A 735 11.03 -44.77 -8.46
N ALA A 736 11.88 -44.41 -7.48
CA ALA A 736 12.54 -45.38 -6.59
C ALA A 736 11.56 -46.26 -5.82
N ARG A 737 10.35 -45.76 -5.50
CA ARG A 737 9.32 -46.53 -4.80
C ARG A 737 8.58 -47.50 -5.70
N LEU A 738 8.42 -47.17 -6.97
CA LEU A 738 7.77 -48.06 -7.95
C LEU A 738 8.73 -49.13 -8.48
N TRP A 739 10.03 -48.79 -8.51
CA TRP A 739 11.13 -49.65 -8.93
C TRP A 739 12.25 -49.68 -7.88
N PRO A 740 11.98 -50.24 -6.68
CA PRO A 740 13.01 -50.36 -5.66
C PRO A 740 14.15 -51.27 -6.14
N LYS A 741 15.29 -51.18 -5.44
CA LYS A 741 16.37 -52.13 -5.63
C LYS A 741 15.92 -53.49 -5.12
N ASP A 742 16.29 -54.57 -5.81
CA ASP A 742 16.02 -55.92 -5.32
C ASP A 742 16.79 -56.10 -4.00
N ASP A 743 16.07 -56.45 -2.93
CA ASP A 743 16.66 -56.82 -1.64
C ASP A 743 16.79 -58.34 -1.59
N PRO A 744 18.02 -58.91 -1.66
CA PRO A 744 18.20 -60.36 -1.66
C PRO A 744 17.61 -61.01 -0.41
N ALA A 745 17.59 -60.33 0.75
CA ALA A 745 17.04 -60.87 2.00
C ALA A 745 15.50 -60.94 2.02
N ALA A 746 14.82 -60.00 1.36
CA ALA A 746 13.36 -60.03 1.23
C ALA A 746 12.90 -61.06 0.19
N THR A 747 13.75 -61.35 -0.80
CA THR A 747 13.48 -62.32 -1.85
C THR A 747 13.57 -63.75 -1.30
N GLU A 748 14.56 -64.04 -0.44
CA GLU A 748 14.67 -65.33 0.27
C GLU A 748 13.45 -65.61 1.17
N ALA A 749 13.01 -64.63 1.95
CA ALA A 749 11.82 -64.75 2.82
C ALA A 749 10.51 -64.99 2.04
N ALA A 750 10.38 -64.45 0.83
CA ALA A 750 9.21 -64.68 -0.03
C ALA A 750 9.22 -66.08 -0.68
N THR A 751 10.40 -66.62 -1.02
CA THR A 751 10.56 -68.01 -1.50
C THR A 751 10.36 -69.05 -0.40
N GLU A 752 10.77 -68.78 0.84
CA GLU A 752 10.50 -69.69 1.98
C GLU A 752 9.00 -69.74 2.32
N ALA A 753 8.27 -68.62 2.21
CA ALA A 753 6.82 -68.59 2.43
C ALA A 753 6.02 -69.33 1.33
N THR A 754 6.55 -69.47 0.11
CA THR A 754 5.90 -70.22 -0.98
C THR A 754 6.28 -71.70 -1.05
N THR A 755 7.31 -72.13 -0.31
CA THR A 755 7.69 -73.56 -0.20
C THR A 755 7.05 -74.27 1.00
N HIS A 756 6.29 -73.54 1.82
CA HIS A 756 5.44 -74.09 2.90
C HIS A 756 3.96 -73.74 2.70
N SER A 757 3.44 -73.95 1.48
CA SER A 757 1.99 -73.98 1.18
C SER A 757 1.56 -75.37 0.71
#